data_AF-A0A8S9UML5-F1
#
_entry.id   AF-A0A8S9UML5-F1
#
_cell.length_a   1.000
_cell.length_b   1.000
_cell.length_c   1.000
_cell.angle_alpha   90.00
_cell.angle_beta   90.00
_cell.angle_gamma   90.00
#
_symmetry.space_group_name_H-M   'P 1'
#
loop_
_entity.id
_entity.type
_entity.pdbx_description
1 polymer ?
#
loop_
_entity_poly.entity_id
_entity_poly.type
_entity_poly.pdbx_seq_one_letter_code
_entity_poly.pdbx_strand_id
1 'polypeptide(L)'
;MTEVPASPAQTDFRTLQSHNSTHSLRGAMVSTQYESVEDKGLRSMTNRRKALIAAAVLVAVAAVIAVIIVLVDSDDDDSSSDDSTTITAASLLALSHVAVTNLTLVSATSDDVAKDSCVELEWIPTGVEWTASTGSTISLLCMQQSVESTSSEDVGAVDLDAVSVMRRVVVVSDTESCPSNMQMIVNPSSNLLVCVEFLSASAAFDTEQYVVDIMTTTESFYNHNTPGWITWPADLKMESSAPSVYLSARYPVRPIVALQVLADVSTDTVYSACDELEPQGQWETPGFVLKSSEGAAANSDSSDVVICLQRPLANATGSFSVLTDLSVNLPTESCPEADSTNSTEITSDQIKLCASWDIVDFGNSSSNSSVSSEATSSFVAELALYETSQAEGAGFSISSTVPGDWDVVGNEFTGTVQTFVMTRSYEPFVMNTSSSDNELSSSVESIASNSSQTLSFKVLQIADMHLTGNPDYRCSDAPSNIRASLLAAASIIAQELREESNSTSSATAGEDNDPMYNECREALTVAFLDELLDIEQPDFVVFTGDNVQTNLDTSMHAFAMSIFSARVERRGIPWAAVFGNHDAEGGLSREEMLDLMVEGKQYSHVKSGPRDIGGVGNYEVNVVAPTTGPWGEQGSTVFRMYFLDSHATIDTATYPLINDDSDYDWIKESQIAFYRELAESHVVEEAAGDKNSSLNGSVPAVMFYHIPIPEYAMASPLNRNGDKYEATASAEVNSGLFSALVEMGDVKATFVGHDHINEYCYLRQGVQLCYGGGIGLGRAYGLTDFERRARVLEWTFNTNQTRTLQSWKRYFDDPTQIQSVELLYSD
;
A
#
# COMPACT_ATOMS: atom_id res chain seq x y z
N MET A 1 3.89 49.53 -39.68
CA MET A 1 4.42 50.89 -39.96
C MET A 1 4.63 51.55 -38.59
N THR A 2 5.76 52.10 -38.15
CA THR A 2 7.17 52.21 -38.65
C THR A 2 7.96 52.86 -37.48
N GLU A 3 9.22 52.54 -37.12
CA GLU A 3 10.23 51.59 -37.62
C GLU A 3 11.32 51.35 -36.53
N VAL A 4 12.24 50.40 -36.75
CA VAL A 4 13.39 50.05 -35.88
C VAL A 4 14.69 50.62 -36.49
N PRO A 5 15.64 51.20 -35.71
CA PRO A 5 16.96 50.55 -35.46
C PRO A 5 17.60 50.98 -34.11
N ALA A 6 18.72 50.46 -33.57
CA ALA A 6 19.73 49.48 -34.02
C ALA A 6 20.44 48.82 -32.81
N SER A 7 21.02 47.63 -32.99
CA SER A 7 22.30 47.22 -32.36
C SER A 7 23.41 47.29 -33.46
N PRO A 8 24.72 46.91 -33.31
CA PRO A 8 25.35 46.00 -32.34
C PRO A 8 26.72 46.45 -31.77
N ALA A 9 27.33 45.64 -30.88
CA ALA A 9 28.78 45.40 -30.85
C ALA A 9 29.15 44.17 -29.98
N GLN A 10 29.82 43.19 -30.59
CA GLN A 10 30.63 42.17 -29.88
C GLN A 10 32.07 42.68 -29.74
N THR A 11 32.84 42.27 -28.71
CA THR A 11 34.05 41.40 -28.81
C THR A 11 35.01 41.46 -27.60
N ASP A 12 35.45 40.26 -27.22
CA ASP A 12 36.80 39.82 -26.79
C ASP A 12 37.55 40.38 -25.57
N PHE A 13 37.66 39.48 -24.57
CA PHE A 13 38.91 39.00 -23.95
C PHE A 13 40.22 39.79 -24.17
N ARG A 14 40.87 40.17 -23.04
CA ARG A 14 42.30 39.83 -22.84
C ARG A 14 42.76 39.84 -21.38
N THR A 15 43.71 38.95 -21.12
CA THR A 15 44.29 38.56 -19.83
C THR A 15 45.52 39.42 -19.45
N LEU A 16 45.74 39.71 -18.14
CA LEU A 16 46.97 39.39 -17.37
C LEU A 16 47.26 40.31 -16.14
N GLN A 17 47.81 39.66 -15.10
CA GLN A 17 48.83 40.13 -14.14
C GLN A 17 48.46 41.07 -12.96
N SER A 18 48.13 40.43 -11.84
CA SER A 18 48.90 40.43 -10.57
C SER A 18 49.60 41.71 -10.07
N HIS A 19 49.29 42.12 -8.83
CA HIS A 19 50.34 42.49 -7.88
C HIS A 19 49.95 42.22 -6.41
N ASN A 20 50.89 41.62 -5.67
CA ASN A 20 50.81 41.38 -4.23
C ASN A 20 50.90 42.69 -3.42
N SER A 21 50.19 42.75 -2.29
CA SER A 21 50.71 43.38 -1.06
C SER A 21 50.11 42.74 0.19
N THR A 22 50.99 42.49 1.16
CA THR A 22 50.73 41.72 2.39
C THR A 22 50.50 42.64 3.59
N HIS A 23 49.62 42.27 4.52
CA HIS A 23 49.90 42.45 5.95
C HIS A 23 49.09 41.47 6.82
N SER A 24 49.78 40.82 7.77
CA SER A 24 49.21 39.83 8.68
C SER A 24 48.83 40.41 10.03
N LEU A 25 47.85 39.81 10.71
CA LEU A 25 47.92 39.54 12.15
C LEU A 25 47.07 38.29 12.50
N ARG A 26 47.54 37.48 13.46
CA ARG A 26 46.99 36.16 13.81
C ARG A 26 46.02 36.23 14.99
N GLY A 27 44.97 35.41 14.93
CA GLY A 27 44.20 34.90 16.07
C GLY A 27 43.54 33.59 15.62
N ALA A 28 43.76 32.47 16.33
CA ALA A 28 43.50 31.14 15.78
C ALA A 28 42.15 30.55 16.22
N MET A 29 41.41 29.99 15.27
CA MET A 29 40.43 28.93 15.47
C MET A 29 40.73 27.79 14.47
N VAL A 30 40.45 26.56 14.89
CA VAL A 30 40.84 25.34 14.18
C VAL A 30 39.78 24.99 13.13
N SER A 31 40.19 24.89 11.87
CA SER A 31 39.41 24.30 10.78
C SER A 31 40.09 22.99 10.38
N THR A 32 39.36 21.88 10.45
CA THR A 32 39.69 20.67 9.70
C THR A 32 39.36 20.93 8.23
N GLN A 33 40.26 20.55 7.32
CA GLN A 33 40.12 20.85 5.90
C GLN A 33 39.27 19.77 5.21
N TYR A 34 38.34 20.21 4.37
CA TYR A 34 37.82 19.39 3.27
C TYR A 34 38.94 19.14 2.25
N GLU A 35 39.16 17.89 1.85
CA GLU A 35 39.96 17.57 0.65
C GLU A 35 39.09 17.66 -0.61
N SER A 36 39.67 18.15 -1.70
CA SER A 36 39.02 18.22 -3.00
C SER A 36 39.02 16.85 -3.68
N VAL A 37 37.84 16.30 -3.98
CA VAL A 37 37.71 15.07 -4.77
C VAL A 37 38.12 15.33 -6.23
N GLU A 38 39.09 14.56 -6.73
CA GLU A 38 39.47 14.57 -8.16
C GLU A 38 38.41 13.86 -9.01
N ASP A 39 37.99 14.50 -10.10
CA ASP A 39 37.23 13.88 -11.19
C ASP A 39 38.01 12.70 -11.80
N LYS A 40 37.41 11.51 -11.77
CA LYS A 40 37.91 10.29 -12.44
C LYS A 40 36.82 9.54 -13.21
N GLY A 41 36.16 10.25 -14.12
CA GLY A 41 35.40 9.62 -15.20
C GLY A 41 36.26 8.67 -16.08
N LEU A 42 35.74 7.44 -16.29
CA LEU A 42 36.10 6.45 -17.33
C LEU A 42 37.56 6.42 -17.86
N ARG A 43 38.42 5.54 -17.31
CA ARG A 43 39.57 4.97 -18.07
C ARG A 43 40.25 3.71 -17.48
N SER A 44 39.62 2.53 -17.61
CA SER A 44 40.36 1.26 -17.76
C SER A 44 39.49 0.09 -18.29
N MET A 45 39.11 0.13 -19.56
CA MET A 45 38.63 -1.08 -20.26
C MET A 45 39.72 -1.63 -21.16
N THR A 46 40.17 -2.85 -20.88
CA THR A 46 41.16 -3.56 -21.70
C THR A 46 40.63 -3.84 -23.11
N ASN A 47 41.52 -3.89 -24.10
CA ASN A 47 41.13 -4.13 -25.50
C ASN A 47 40.39 -5.45 -25.71
N ARG A 48 40.55 -6.43 -24.79
CA ARG A 48 39.76 -7.68 -24.76
C ARG A 48 38.28 -7.44 -24.46
N ARG A 49 37.94 -6.58 -23.49
CA ARG A 49 36.53 -6.24 -23.19
C ARG A 49 35.88 -5.46 -24.34
N LYS A 50 36.62 -4.54 -24.98
CA LYS A 50 36.12 -3.83 -26.17
C LYS A 50 35.86 -4.77 -27.35
N ALA A 51 36.72 -5.77 -27.56
CA ALA A 51 36.50 -6.80 -28.58
C ALA A 51 35.30 -7.72 -28.27
N LEU A 52 35.08 -8.08 -27.00
CA LEU A 52 33.91 -8.84 -26.56
C LEU A 52 32.60 -8.06 -26.77
N ILE A 53 32.55 -6.79 -26.38
CA ILE A 53 31.38 -5.94 -26.59
C ILE A 53 31.09 -5.75 -28.10
N ALA A 54 32.12 -5.50 -28.91
CA ALA A 54 31.96 -5.40 -30.36
C ALA A 54 31.48 -6.71 -31.01
N ALA A 55 31.92 -7.87 -30.51
CA ALA A 55 31.44 -9.17 -30.96
C ALA A 55 29.99 -9.43 -30.54
N ALA A 56 29.60 -9.09 -29.30
CA ALA A 56 28.22 -9.21 -28.82
C ALA A 56 27.25 -8.32 -29.63
N VAL A 57 27.63 -7.08 -29.91
CA VAL A 57 26.84 -6.17 -30.77
C VAL A 57 26.74 -6.69 -32.20
N LEU A 58 27.80 -7.29 -32.77
CA LEU A 58 27.73 -7.91 -34.10
C LEU A 58 26.84 -9.15 -34.14
N VAL A 59 26.78 -9.95 -33.06
CA VAL A 59 25.86 -11.09 -32.95
C VAL A 59 24.41 -10.61 -32.81
N ALA A 60 24.16 -9.58 -31.99
CA ALA A 60 22.82 -8.98 -31.85
C ALA A 60 22.30 -8.40 -33.18
N VAL A 61 23.14 -7.63 -33.91
CA VAL A 61 22.77 -7.08 -35.22
C VAL A 61 22.57 -8.19 -36.27
N ALA A 62 23.34 -9.27 -36.22
CA ALA A 62 23.13 -10.42 -37.11
C ALA A 62 21.82 -11.17 -36.80
N ALA A 63 21.44 -11.29 -35.52
CA ALA A 63 20.16 -11.88 -35.13
C ALA A 63 18.97 -11.03 -35.60
N VAL A 64 19.02 -9.71 -35.40
CA VAL A 64 17.98 -8.78 -35.87
C VAL A 64 17.83 -8.83 -37.41
N ILE A 65 18.93 -8.90 -38.16
CA ILE A 65 18.86 -9.03 -39.63
C ILE A 65 18.30 -10.40 -40.05
N ALA A 66 18.58 -11.48 -39.32
CA ALA A 66 18.00 -12.80 -39.60
C ALA A 66 16.48 -12.82 -39.36
N VAL A 67 16.00 -12.20 -38.28
CA VAL A 67 14.55 -12.06 -37.98
C VAL A 67 13.84 -11.26 -39.07
N ILE A 68 14.43 -10.14 -39.53
CA ILE A 68 13.87 -9.32 -40.62
C ILE A 68 13.79 -10.08 -41.95
N ILE A 69 14.71 -11.01 -42.22
CA ILE A 69 14.67 -11.83 -43.46
C ILE A 69 13.59 -12.91 -43.40
N VAL A 70 13.29 -13.46 -42.21
CA VAL A 70 12.23 -14.47 -42.04
C VAL A 70 10.83 -13.85 -42.13
N LEU A 71 10.65 -12.60 -41.70
CA LEU A 71 9.36 -11.89 -41.72
C LEU A 71 8.96 -11.29 -43.08
N VAL A 72 9.69 -11.58 -44.17
CA VAL A 72 9.44 -11.01 -45.52
C VAL A 72 9.24 -12.08 -46.60
N ASP A 73 9.34 -13.37 -46.28
CA ASP A 73 9.32 -14.49 -47.26
C ASP A 73 8.18 -15.50 -46.99
N SER A 74 7.07 -15.05 -46.37
CA SER A 74 5.90 -15.88 -46.04
C SER A 74 4.54 -15.25 -46.39
N ASP A 75 4.41 -14.77 -47.63
CA ASP A 75 3.11 -14.50 -48.28
C ASP A 75 3.09 -15.23 -49.64
N ASP A 76 2.12 -16.14 -49.81
CA ASP A 76 1.61 -16.81 -51.03
C ASP A 76 1.49 -18.35 -50.88
N ASP A 77 0.30 -18.86 -50.53
CA ASP A 77 -0.51 -19.73 -51.42
C ASP A 77 -1.75 -20.35 -50.71
N ASP A 78 -2.84 -20.54 -51.48
CA ASP A 78 -4.14 -21.05 -51.05
C ASP A 78 -4.14 -22.47 -50.43
N SER A 79 -5.00 -22.74 -49.43
CA SER A 79 -6.27 -23.48 -49.65
C SER A 79 -6.93 -24.10 -48.39
N SER A 80 -8.21 -23.74 -48.19
CA SER A 80 -9.31 -24.52 -47.58
C SER A 80 -9.04 -25.64 -46.55
N SER A 81 -9.47 -25.41 -45.31
CA SER A 81 -10.40 -26.34 -44.63
C SER A 81 -11.13 -25.63 -43.48
N ASP A 82 -12.46 -25.71 -43.44
CA ASP A 82 -13.22 -25.43 -42.22
C ASP A 82 -12.78 -26.40 -41.10
N ASP A 83 -12.33 -25.87 -39.97
CA ASP A 83 -12.61 -26.52 -38.69
C ASP A 83 -12.83 -25.45 -37.61
N SER A 84 -13.91 -25.59 -36.85
CA SER A 84 -14.41 -24.54 -35.98
C SER A 84 -13.76 -24.63 -34.60
N THR A 85 -12.58 -24.04 -34.44
CA THR A 85 -12.05 -23.71 -33.11
C THR A 85 -12.70 -22.42 -32.61
N THR A 86 -13.85 -22.56 -31.97
CA THR A 86 -14.41 -21.50 -31.11
C THR A 86 -13.40 -21.21 -30.00
N ILE A 87 -12.65 -20.13 -30.14
CA ILE A 87 -11.80 -19.59 -29.07
C ILE A 87 -12.74 -19.12 -27.97
N THR A 88 -12.90 -19.93 -26.93
CA THR A 88 -13.67 -19.58 -25.74
C THR A 88 -12.92 -18.49 -24.99
N ALA A 89 -13.56 -17.34 -24.81
CA ALA A 89 -13.04 -16.20 -24.04
C ALA A 89 -12.99 -16.52 -22.53
N ALA A 90 -12.05 -17.38 -22.14
CA ALA A 90 -11.86 -17.90 -20.79
C ALA A 90 -10.41 -17.72 -20.30
N SER A 91 -9.64 -16.83 -20.91
CA SER A 91 -8.20 -16.64 -20.67
C SER A 91 -7.80 -15.18 -20.39
N LEU A 92 -8.75 -14.32 -20.04
CA LEU A 92 -8.52 -12.92 -19.70
C LEU A 92 -9.37 -12.60 -18.46
N LEU A 93 -8.73 -11.95 -17.47
CA LEU A 93 -9.26 -11.72 -16.11
C LEU A 93 -9.38 -12.97 -15.22
N ALA A 94 -8.32 -13.78 -15.19
CA ALA A 94 -7.89 -14.38 -13.92
C ALA A 94 -7.00 -13.35 -13.21
N LEU A 95 -7.12 -13.22 -11.89
CA LEU A 95 -6.06 -12.58 -11.08
C LEU A 95 -4.73 -13.24 -11.45
N SER A 96 -3.70 -12.45 -11.68
CA SER A 96 -2.36 -13.01 -11.61
C SER A 96 -2.17 -13.55 -10.21
N HIS A 97 -1.72 -14.81 -10.13
CA HIS A 97 -1.53 -15.44 -8.84
C HIS A 97 -0.20 -14.92 -8.29
N VAL A 98 -0.26 -13.79 -7.59
CA VAL A 98 0.85 -13.22 -6.85
C VAL A 98 1.16 -14.18 -5.71
N ALA A 99 2.29 -14.86 -5.82
CA ALA A 99 2.74 -15.86 -4.87
C ALA A 99 4.20 -15.59 -4.54
N VAL A 100 4.56 -15.78 -3.27
CA VAL A 100 5.94 -15.70 -2.81
C VAL A 100 6.69 -16.91 -3.36
N THR A 101 7.65 -16.72 -4.26
CA THR A 101 8.45 -17.79 -4.88
C THR A 101 9.71 -18.11 -4.07
N ASN A 102 10.16 -17.20 -3.20
CA ASN A 102 11.35 -17.41 -2.36
C ASN A 102 11.37 -16.46 -1.15
N LEU A 103 12.14 -16.80 -0.12
CA LEU A 103 12.37 -15.98 1.07
C LEU A 103 13.82 -16.15 1.53
N THR A 104 14.48 -15.04 1.89
CA THR A 104 15.89 -15.02 2.27
C THR A 104 16.16 -13.94 3.30
N LEU A 105 17.28 -14.05 3.99
CA LEU A 105 17.79 -13.03 4.91
C LEU A 105 18.95 -12.28 4.24
N VAL A 106 18.85 -10.96 4.20
CA VAL A 106 19.90 -10.04 3.75
C VAL A 106 20.39 -9.24 4.95
N SER A 107 21.72 -9.09 5.08
CA SER A 107 22.35 -8.36 6.20
C SER A 107 23.29 -7.28 5.68
N ALA A 108 23.14 -6.04 6.18
CA ALA A 108 23.93 -4.88 5.78
C ALA A 108 24.28 -3.96 6.97
N THR A 109 25.00 -2.88 6.73
CA THR A 109 25.44 -1.92 7.78
C THR A 109 24.43 -0.81 8.09
N SER A 110 23.37 -0.67 7.29
CA SER A 110 22.26 0.28 7.48
C SER A 110 21.00 -0.23 6.79
N ASP A 111 19.84 0.34 7.15
CA ASP A 111 18.53 -0.04 6.64
C ASP A 111 18.42 0.16 5.12
N ASP A 112 18.75 1.36 4.61
CA ASP A 112 18.80 1.63 3.17
C ASP A 112 19.65 0.61 2.40
N VAL A 113 20.83 0.23 2.92
CA VAL A 113 21.72 -0.73 2.25
C VAL A 113 21.16 -2.16 2.31
N ALA A 114 20.43 -2.52 3.37
CA ALA A 114 19.73 -3.79 3.45
C ALA A 114 18.56 -3.85 2.45
N LYS A 115 17.77 -2.78 2.34
CA LYS A 115 16.66 -2.64 1.38
C LYS A 115 17.18 -2.62 -0.06
N ASP A 116 18.20 -1.82 -0.36
CA ASP A 116 18.88 -1.80 -1.66
C ASP A 116 19.44 -3.18 -2.02
N SER A 117 19.96 -3.94 -1.05
CA SER A 117 20.44 -5.31 -1.26
C SER A 117 19.30 -6.32 -1.54
N CYS A 118 18.07 -6.10 -1.03
CA CYS A 118 16.90 -6.85 -1.52
C CYS A 118 16.60 -6.47 -2.99
N VAL A 119 16.56 -5.16 -3.29
CA VAL A 119 16.21 -4.63 -4.61
C VAL A 119 17.21 -5.05 -5.70
N GLU A 120 18.52 -5.07 -5.40
CA GLU A 120 19.57 -5.56 -6.31
C GLU A 120 19.44 -7.05 -6.65
N LEU A 121 18.72 -7.83 -5.84
CA LEU A 121 18.38 -9.22 -6.11
C LEU A 121 17.08 -9.38 -6.92
N GLU A 122 16.37 -8.29 -7.21
CA GLU A 122 14.99 -8.23 -7.73
C GLU A 122 13.94 -8.71 -6.69
N TRP A 123 14.21 -8.51 -5.39
CA TRP A 123 13.38 -8.99 -4.27
C TRP A 123 12.80 -7.82 -3.46
N ILE A 124 11.66 -8.08 -2.82
CA ILE A 124 10.89 -7.10 -2.03
C ILE A 124 11.25 -7.27 -0.55
N PRO A 125 11.73 -6.23 0.16
CA PRO A 125 11.93 -6.29 1.60
C PRO A 125 10.58 -6.45 2.32
N THR A 126 10.51 -7.28 3.37
CA THR A 126 9.23 -7.64 4.01
C THR A 126 8.76 -6.69 5.10
N GLY A 127 9.57 -5.73 5.53
CA GLY A 127 9.18 -4.83 6.63
C GLY A 127 10.36 -4.41 7.50
N VAL A 128 10.20 -4.56 8.81
CA VAL A 128 11.19 -4.18 9.82
C VAL A 128 12.36 -5.17 9.95
N GLU A 129 13.43 -4.70 10.59
CA GLU A 129 14.66 -5.46 10.86
C GLU A 129 14.53 -6.58 11.91
N TRP A 130 15.15 -7.72 11.65
CA TRP A 130 15.12 -8.94 12.49
C TRP A 130 16.24 -8.95 13.57
N THR A 131 17.23 -8.07 13.53
CA THR A 131 18.44 -8.19 14.38
C THR A 131 18.40 -7.40 15.70
N ALA A 132 19.04 -7.96 16.75
CA ALA A 132 19.24 -7.32 18.06
C ALA A 132 20.66 -7.57 18.64
N SER A 133 20.95 -6.93 19.78
CA SER A 133 22.14 -7.05 20.67
C SER A 133 23.47 -6.31 20.36
N THR A 134 23.96 -6.14 19.11
CA THR A 134 25.28 -5.46 18.87
C THR A 134 25.38 -4.50 17.66
N GLY A 135 24.30 -3.77 17.35
CA GLY A 135 24.35 -2.37 16.86
C GLY A 135 25.26 -2.00 15.67
N SER A 136 25.51 -2.91 14.73
CA SER A 136 26.36 -2.63 13.54
C SER A 136 25.99 -3.44 12.29
N THR A 137 24.98 -4.30 12.37
CA THR A 137 24.45 -5.06 11.24
C THR A 137 22.94 -5.15 11.37
N ILE A 138 22.25 -4.66 10.35
CA ILE A 138 20.80 -4.71 10.18
C ILE A 138 20.50 -5.87 9.24
N SER A 139 19.56 -6.74 9.61
CA SER A 139 19.13 -7.83 8.73
C SER A 139 17.63 -7.76 8.44
N LEU A 140 17.29 -7.83 7.15
CA LEU A 140 15.93 -7.81 6.64
C LEU A 140 15.62 -9.15 5.98
N LEU A 141 14.41 -9.66 6.21
CA LEU A 141 13.83 -10.65 5.32
C LEU A 141 13.48 -9.96 4.00
N CYS A 142 13.88 -10.59 2.89
CA CYS A 142 13.44 -10.22 1.54
C CYS A 142 12.66 -11.41 0.99
N MET A 143 11.51 -11.15 0.36
CA MET A 143 10.73 -12.12 -0.39
C MET A 143 10.89 -11.89 -1.90
N GLN A 144 10.90 -12.96 -2.66
CA GLN A 144 10.67 -12.90 -4.10
C GLN A 144 9.19 -13.24 -4.34
N GLN A 145 8.51 -12.47 -5.19
CA GLN A 145 7.15 -12.76 -5.63
C GLN A 145 7.11 -12.91 -7.15
N SER A 146 6.15 -13.69 -7.64
CA SER A 146 5.83 -13.74 -9.07
C SER A 146 5.28 -12.38 -9.53
N VAL A 147 6.12 -11.59 -10.20
CA VAL A 147 5.65 -10.44 -10.98
C VAL A 147 4.91 -10.94 -12.22
N GLU A 148 3.80 -10.29 -12.55
CA GLU A 148 3.02 -10.55 -13.76
C GLU A 148 3.88 -10.60 -15.02
N SER A 149 3.53 -11.53 -15.93
CA SER A 149 4.02 -11.45 -17.31
C SER A 149 3.43 -10.21 -17.96
N THR A 150 4.24 -9.15 -18.11
CA THR A 150 3.86 -7.97 -18.89
C THR A 150 3.50 -8.38 -20.31
N SER A 151 2.36 -7.90 -20.81
CA SER A 151 1.86 -8.34 -22.11
C SER A 151 2.72 -7.79 -23.26
N SER A 152 3.20 -8.67 -24.15
CA SER A 152 3.46 -8.38 -25.58
C SER A 152 3.96 -9.64 -26.31
N GLU A 153 3.02 -10.28 -27.01
CA GLU A 153 3.15 -11.15 -28.21
C GLU A 153 4.21 -12.28 -28.33
N ASP A 154 5.18 -12.48 -27.42
CA ASP A 154 6.31 -13.41 -27.69
C ASP A 154 6.78 -14.28 -26.49
N VAL A 155 5.90 -14.56 -25.52
CA VAL A 155 6.19 -15.48 -24.40
C VAL A 155 5.36 -16.76 -24.50
N GLY A 156 6.03 -17.90 -24.69
CA GLY A 156 5.40 -19.22 -24.65
C GLY A 156 4.83 -19.52 -23.26
N ALA A 157 3.78 -20.35 -23.20
CA ALA A 157 3.07 -20.68 -21.97
C ALA A 157 4.04 -21.02 -20.81
N VAL A 158 3.89 -20.31 -19.69
CA VAL A 158 4.68 -20.56 -18.47
C VAL A 158 4.31 -21.94 -17.95
N ASP A 159 5.31 -22.81 -17.81
CA ASP A 159 5.15 -24.14 -17.22
C ASP A 159 5.00 -24.00 -15.70
N LEU A 160 3.76 -24.03 -15.22
CA LEU A 160 3.42 -23.88 -13.80
C LEU A 160 3.94 -25.05 -12.94
N ASP A 161 4.30 -26.19 -13.53
CA ASP A 161 4.97 -27.27 -12.81
C ASP A 161 6.46 -26.99 -12.57
N ALA A 162 7.06 -26.06 -13.34
CA ALA A 162 8.45 -25.64 -13.22
C ALA A 162 8.67 -24.43 -12.29
N VAL A 163 7.59 -23.77 -11.85
CA VAL A 163 7.64 -22.65 -10.91
C VAL A 163 7.38 -23.17 -9.49
N SER A 164 8.27 -22.86 -8.54
CA SER A 164 8.04 -23.12 -7.12
C SER A 164 7.43 -21.92 -6.42
N VAL A 165 6.39 -22.14 -5.62
CA VAL A 165 5.77 -21.13 -4.75
C VAL A 165 5.77 -21.62 -3.31
N MET A 166 5.87 -20.67 -2.37
CA MET A 166 5.84 -20.92 -0.94
C MET A 166 4.45 -21.41 -0.54
N ARG A 167 4.37 -22.62 0.00
CA ARG A 167 3.14 -23.22 0.55
C ARG A 167 2.97 -22.90 2.03
N ARG A 168 4.08 -22.74 2.78
CA ARG A 168 4.05 -22.65 4.24
C ARG A 168 5.26 -21.92 4.78
N VAL A 169 5.05 -21.22 5.89
CA VAL A 169 6.11 -20.75 6.78
C VAL A 169 5.83 -21.19 8.22
N VAL A 170 6.88 -21.64 8.90
CA VAL A 170 6.92 -22.00 10.33
C VAL A 170 8.18 -21.35 10.90
N VAL A 171 8.23 -20.98 12.17
CA VAL A 171 9.52 -20.67 12.83
C VAL A 171 9.69 -21.58 14.03
N VAL A 172 10.93 -21.97 14.29
CA VAL A 172 11.29 -22.90 15.37
C VAL A 172 12.47 -22.37 16.16
N SER A 173 12.59 -22.79 17.41
CA SER A 173 13.66 -22.39 18.34
C SER A 173 14.92 -23.26 18.28
N ASP A 174 14.93 -24.30 17.45
CA ASP A 174 16.05 -25.21 17.30
C ASP A 174 16.04 -25.88 15.90
N THR A 175 17.21 -26.37 15.48
CA THR A 175 17.39 -26.93 14.13
C THR A 175 16.78 -28.31 13.91
N GLU A 176 16.53 -29.06 14.98
CA GLU A 176 15.98 -30.42 14.92
C GLU A 176 14.45 -30.40 14.77
N SER A 177 13.79 -29.35 15.27
CA SER A 177 12.36 -29.05 15.05
C SER A 177 12.02 -28.61 13.61
N CYS A 178 13.00 -28.32 12.75
CA CYS A 178 12.76 -27.90 11.36
C CYS A 178 12.67 -29.14 10.44
N PRO A 179 11.56 -29.35 9.71
CA PRO A 179 11.40 -30.53 8.85
C PRO A 179 12.48 -30.62 7.77
N SER A 180 13.02 -31.83 7.56
CA SER A 180 14.15 -32.05 6.63
C SER A 180 13.85 -31.75 5.15
N ASN A 181 12.58 -31.58 4.78
CA ASN A 181 12.09 -31.18 3.47
C ASN A 181 11.85 -29.67 3.31
N MET A 182 12.01 -28.86 4.36
CA MET A 182 11.82 -27.40 4.33
C MET A 182 13.15 -26.65 4.18
N GLN A 183 13.10 -25.46 3.57
CA GLN A 183 14.21 -24.51 3.52
C GLN A 183 14.30 -23.76 4.86
N MET A 184 15.44 -23.87 5.54
CA MET A 184 15.72 -23.15 6.79
C MET A 184 16.44 -21.82 6.53
N ILE A 185 15.90 -20.73 7.04
CA ILE A 185 16.50 -19.39 7.07
C ILE A 185 16.92 -19.10 8.52
N VAL A 186 18.22 -18.89 8.72
CA VAL A 186 18.86 -18.72 10.03
C VAL A 186 19.18 -17.26 10.26
N ASN A 187 18.65 -16.63 11.32
CA ASN A 187 19.19 -15.36 11.80
C ASN A 187 20.35 -15.61 12.76
N PRO A 188 21.58 -15.14 12.45
CA PRO A 188 22.76 -15.38 13.28
C PRO A 188 22.72 -14.71 14.68
N SER A 189 21.76 -13.82 14.92
CA SER A 189 21.60 -13.08 16.19
C SER A 189 20.48 -13.61 17.09
N SER A 190 19.70 -14.60 16.65
CA SER A 190 18.57 -15.16 17.42
C SER A 190 18.65 -16.68 17.49
N ASN A 191 17.94 -17.30 18.44
CA ASN A 191 17.74 -18.75 18.44
C ASN A 191 16.56 -19.19 17.53
N LEU A 192 15.95 -18.27 16.79
CA LEU A 192 14.79 -18.54 15.94
C LEU A 192 15.19 -18.75 14.47
N LEU A 193 14.51 -19.70 13.84
CA LEU A 193 14.82 -20.24 12.51
C LEU A 193 13.53 -20.33 11.69
N VAL A 194 13.45 -19.64 10.55
CA VAL A 194 12.26 -19.65 9.68
C VAL A 194 12.37 -20.84 8.72
N CYS A 195 11.47 -21.82 8.83
CA CYS A 195 11.35 -23.00 7.99
C CYS A 195 10.25 -22.79 6.95
N VAL A 196 10.58 -22.99 5.67
CA VAL A 196 9.72 -22.66 4.54
C VAL A 196 9.50 -23.89 3.67
N GLU A 197 8.24 -24.20 3.34
CA GLU A 197 7.85 -25.25 2.40
C GLU A 197 7.51 -24.65 1.03
N PHE A 198 7.92 -25.33 -0.04
CA PHE A 198 7.62 -24.94 -1.42
C PHE A 198 6.95 -26.08 -2.18
N LEU A 199 6.05 -25.73 -3.09
CA LEU A 199 5.29 -26.65 -3.95
C LEU A 199 5.25 -26.09 -5.39
N SER A 200 4.84 -26.86 -6.40
CA SER A 200 4.72 -26.33 -7.77
C SER A 200 3.54 -25.35 -7.87
N ALA A 201 3.67 -24.31 -8.69
CA ALA A 201 2.62 -23.31 -8.87
C ALA A 201 1.32 -23.94 -9.38
N SER A 202 1.37 -24.95 -10.25
CA SER A 202 0.16 -25.64 -10.72
C SER A 202 -0.63 -26.24 -9.56
N ALA A 203 0.01 -27.05 -8.73
CA ALA A 203 -0.68 -27.75 -7.63
C ALA A 203 -1.00 -26.80 -6.46
N ALA A 204 -0.25 -25.72 -6.27
CA ALA A 204 -0.55 -24.67 -5.30
C ALA A 204 -1.74 -23.80 -5.74
N PHE A 205 -1.88 -23.49 -7.03
CA PHE A 205 -3.01 -22.72 -7.57
C PHE A 205 -4.28 -23.58 -7.66
N ASP A 206 -4.18 -24.86 -8.02
CA ASP A 206 -5.30 -25.81 -7.96
C ASP A 206 -5.91 -25.96 -6.54
N THR A 207 -5.10 -25.73 -5.51
CA THR A 207 -5.48 -25.84 -4.09
C THR A 207 -5.68 -24.51 -3.38
N GLU A 208 -5.29 -23.39 -4.01
CA GLU A 208 -5.15 -22.07 -3.38
C GLU A 208 -4.31 -22.08 -2.08
N GLN A 209 -3.38 -23.05 -1.93
CA GLN A 209 -2.48 -23.18 -0.78
C GLN A 209 -1.10 -22.57 -1.10
N TYR A 210 -1.03 -21.24 -1.09
CA TYR A 210 0.24 -20.53 -1.24
C TYR A 210 0.26 -19.24 -0.44
N VAL A 211 1.46 -18.81 -0.06
CA VAL A 211 1.68 -17.50 0.55
C VAL A 211 1.68 -16.45 -0.54
N VAL A 212 0.80 -15.46 -0.43
CA VAL A 212 0.72 -14.31 -1.35
C VAL A 212 1.63 -13.16 -0.93
N ASP A 213 1.82 -12.94 0.37
CA ASP A 213 2.66 -11.87 0.94
C ASP A 213 3.30 -12.30 2.27
N ILE A 214 4.53 -11.85 2.55
CA ILE A 214 5.21 -11.97 3.85
C ILE A 214 5.49 -10.57 4.37
N MET A 215 5.13 -10.29 5.63
CA MET A 215 5.41 -9.02 6.29
C MET A 215 6.09 -9.20 7.65
N THR A 216 7.01 -8.29 8.00
CA THR A 216 7.57 -8.14 9.36
C THR A 216 7.17 -6.81 9.99
N THR A 217 6.70 -6.82 11.23
CA THR A 217 6.29 -5.62 12.00
C THR A 217 6.89 -5.61 13.41
N THR A 218 7.02 -4.44 14.04
CA THR A 218 7.41 -4.29 15.46
C THR A 218 6.23 -4.40 16.44
N GLU A 219 5.00 -4.22 15.96
CA GLU A 219 3.86 -4.03 16.86
C GLU A 219 3.01 -5.27 17.16
N SER A 220 2.55 -5.31 18.41
CA SER A 220 1.75 -6.40 18.97
C SER A 220 0.30 -6.40 18.47
N PHE A 221 -0.20 -5.23 18.02
CA PHE A 221 -1.57 -5.03 17.58
C PHE A 221 -1.78 -5.25 16.06
N TYR A 222 -1.02 -6.16 15.44
CA TYR A 222 -1.24 -6.52 14.03
C TYR A 222 -2.48 -7.42 13.88
N ASN A 223 -3.72 -6.90 13.99
CA ASN A 223 -4.95 -7.53 13.49
C ASN A 223 -6.17 -6.59 13.63
N HIS A 224 -7.36 -6.88 13.10
CA HIS A 224 -8.27 -7.98 13.51
C HIS A 224 -9.11 -8.57 12.38
N ASN A 225 -9.48 -7.80 11.34
CA ASN A 225 -10.60 -8.20 10.47
C ASN A 225 -10.25 -8.52 9.01
N THR A 226 -8.98 -8.44 8.60
CA THR A 226 -8.60 -8.71 7.19
C THR A 226 -8.51 -10.22 6.92
N PRO A 227 -9.38 -10.81 6.07
CA PRO A 227 -9.37 -12.24 5.80
C PRO A 227 -8.08 -12.69 5.11
N GLY A 228 -7.66 -13.93 5.39
CA GLY A 228 -6.51 -14.57 4.73
C GLY A 228 -5.15 -14.19 5.29
N TRP A 229 -5.06 -13.33 6.29
CA TRP A 229 -3.79 -13.08 7.00
C TRP A 229 -3.64 -14.03 8.20
N ILE A 230 -2.52 -14.77 8.24
CA ILE A 230 -2.06 -15.49 9.42
C ILE A 230 -0.86 -14.72 9.98
N THR A 231 -1.10 -13.95 11.05
CA THR A 231 -0.03 -13.42 11.88
C THR A 231 0.50 -14.53 12.75
N TRP A 232 1.80 -14.81 12.63
CA TRP A 232 2.43 -15.85 13.42
C TRP A 232 3.25 -15.17 14.54
N PRO A 233 2.77 -15.22 15.81
CA PRO A 233 3.14 -14.25 16.84
C PRO A 233 4.46 -14.60 17.57
N ALA A 234 5.46 -15.11 16.86
CA ALA A 234 6.79 -15.21 17.46
C ALA A 234 7.52 -13.88 17.40
N ASP A 235 7.97 -13.46 18.58
CA ASP A 235 9.03 -12.46 18.70
C ASP A 235 10.33 -12.98 18.11
N LEU A 236 10.58 -12.59 16.86
CA LEU A 236 11.79 -12.86 16.10
C LEU A 236 13.07 -12.27 16.74
N LYS A 237 12.98 -11.36 17.72
CA LYS A 237 14.13 -10.72 18.41
C LYS A 237 14.47 -11.34 19.79
N MET A 238 13.50 -11.91 20.50
CA MET A 238 13.66 -12.52 21.85
C MET A 238 14.41 -11.65 22.89
N GLU A 239 14.27 -10.32 22.85
CA GLU A 239 14.95 -9.39 23.77
C GLU A 239 13.96 -8.65 24.69
N SER A 240 14.09 -8.85 26.01
CA SER A 240 13.19 -8.29 27.05
C SER A 240 13.19 -6.75 27.23
N SER A 241 13.80 -5.99 26.31
CA SER A 241 13.93 -4.53 26.39
C SER A 241 13.81 -3.79 25.06
N ALA A 242 13.42 -4.48 23.99
CA ALA A 242 13.15 -3.92 22.67
C ALA A 242 11.74 -4.36 22.23
N PRO A 243 11.04 -3.60 21.35
CA PRO A 243 9.83 -4.10 20.73
C PRO A 243 10.15 -5.38 19.95
N SER A 244 9.35 -6.41 20.19
CA SER A 244 9.39 -7.69 19.51
C SER A 244 9.19 -7.51 18.01
N VAL A 245 9.65 -8.44 17.18
CA VAL A 245 9.34 -8.41 15.74
C VAL A 245 8.51 -9.62 15.36
N TYR A 246 7.35 -9.40 14.76
CA TYR A 246 6.40 -10.44 14.39
C TYR A 246 6.45 -10.72 12.89
N LEU A 247 6.17 -11.97 12.50
CA LEU A 247 6.13 -12.42 11.11
C LEU A 247 4.68 -12.76 10.71
N SER A 248 4.17 -12.07 9.70
CA SER A 248 2.84 -12.32 9.12
C SER A 248 2.97 -12.94 7.74
N ALA A 249 2.12 -13.92 7.44
CA ALA A 249 1.99 -14.55 6.13
C ALA A 249 0.53 -14.49 5.65
N ARG A 250 0.32 -14.01 4.42
CA ARG A 250 -1.02 -13.95 3.81
C ARG A 250 -1.23 -15.16 2.90
N TYR A 251 -2.40 -15.77 2.97
CA TYR A 251 -2.90 -16.89 2.18
C TYR A 251 -4.25 -16.52 1.54
N PRO A 252 -4.68 -17.18 0.45
CA PRO A 252 -6.05 -17.11 -0.04
C PRO A 252 -7.07 -17.59 1.02
N VAL A 253 -8.24 -16.95 1.09
CA VAL A 253 -9.30 -17.30 2.04
C VAL A 253 -10.10 -18.48 1.52
N ARG A 254 -10.28 -19.52 2.34
CA ARG A 254 -10.96 -20.76 1.91
C ARG A 254 -11.76 -21.41 3.04
N PRO A 255 -12.92 -22.02 2.77
CA PRO A 255 -13.65 -22.77 3.79
C PRO A 255 -12.96 -24.09 4.16
N ILE A 256 -13.07 -24.47 5.43
CA ILE A 256 -12.77 -25.82 5.91
C ILE A 256 -14.01 -26.69 5.64
N VAL A 257 -13.89 -27.78 4.88
CA VAL A 257 -14.99 -28.69 4.48
C VAL A 257 -14.93 -30.08 5.13
N ALA A 258 -13.80 -30.44 5.74
CA ALA A 258 -13.70 -31.61 6.62
C ALA A 258 -12.58 -31.44 7.67
N LEU A 259 -12.63 -32.27 8.71
CA LEU A 259 -11.63 -32.36 9.77
C LEU A 259 -11.28 -33.84 10.03
N GLN A 260 -10.02 -34.12 10.36
CA GLN A 260 -9.59 -35.43 10.84
C GLN A 260 -8.50 -35.27 11.92
N VAL A 261 -8.52 -36.15 12.93
CA VAL A 261 -7.48 -36.24 13.96
C VAL A 261 -6.62 -37.48 13.71
N LEU A 262 -5.31 -37.30 13.61
CA LEU A 262 -4.32 -38.37 13.66
C LEU A 262 -3.66 -38.39 15.04
N ALA A 263 -3.35 -39.59 15.53
CA ALA A 263 -2.57 -39.81 16.73
C ALA A 263 -1.38 -40.72 16.39
N ASP A 264 -0.38 -40.75 17.28
CA ASP A 264 0.86 -41.51 17.09
C ASP A 264 1.68 -41.08 15.85
N VAL A 265 1.63 -39.79 15.52
CA VAL A 265 2.47 -39.18 14.47
C VAL A 265 3.86 -38.90 15.04
N SER A 266 4.91 -39.15 14.25
CA SER A 266 6.29 -38.81 14.63
C SER A 266 6.65 -37.39 14.20
N THR A 267 7.48 -36.71 14.99
CA THR A 267 7.88 -35.32 14.74
C THR A 267 8.45 -35.08 13.33
N ASP A 268 9.21 -36.04 12.78
CA ASP A 268 9.74 -36.01 11.40
C ASP A 268 8.65 -36.05 10.30
N THR A 269 7.45 -36.57 10.60
CA THR A 269 6.36 -36.78 9.64
C THR A 269 5.15 -35.87 9.85
N VAL A 270 5.09 -35.16 10.98
CA VAL A 270 4.02 -34.22 11.38
C VAL A 270 3.48 -33.36 10.23
N TYR A 271 4.36 -32.74 9.44
CA TYR A 271 3.98 -31.79 8.38
C TYR A 271 3.53 -32.44 7.06
N SER A 272 3.54 -33.78 6.99
CA SER A 272 3.18 -34.60 5.82
C SER A 272 2.12 -35.67 6.11
N ALA A 273 1.81 -35.91 7.39
CA ALA A 273 0.99 -37.03 7.86
C ALA A 273 -0.44 -37.14 7.29
N CYS A 274 -1.04 -36.06 6.78
CA CYS A 274 -2.38 -36.07 6.15
C CYS A 274 -2.36 -35.89 4.64
N ASP A 275 -1.20 -35.63 4.04
CA ASP A 275 -1.02 -35.71 2.59
C ASP A 275 -1.20 -37.18 2.13
N GLU A 276 -1.16 -38.15 3.06
CA GLU A 276 -1.47 -39.58 2.85
C GLU A 276 -2.96 -39.97 2.98
N LEU A 277 -3.89 -39.03 3.23
CA LEU A 277 -5.32 -39.33 3.43
C LEU A 277 -6.14 -39.43 2.12
N GLU A 278 -6.64 -40.63 1.79
CA GLU A 278 -7.59 -40.88 0.70
C GLU A 278 -9.02 -41.20 1.22
N PRO A 279 -10.13 -40.96 0.46
CA PRO A 279 -10.26 -40.19 -0.78
C PRO A 279 -11.53 -39.29 -0.80
N GLN A 280 -11.44 -38.02 -0.36
CA GLN A 280 -12.54 -37.03 -0.49
C GLN A 280 -12.10 -35.60 -0.91
N GLY A 281 -10.82 -35.36 -1.17
CA GLY A 281 -10.27 -34.04 -1.49
C GLY A 281 -8.79 -33.97 -1.10
N GLN A 282 -8.10 -32.86 -1.40
CA GLN A 282 -6.75 -32.65 -0.87
C GLN A 282 -6.85 -32.21 0.59
N TRP A 283 -6.28 -33.02 1.48
CA TRP A 283 -6.17 -32.71 2.91
C TRP A 283 -4.95 -31.83 3.17
N GLU A 284 -5.08 -30.94 4.13
CA GLU A 284 -4.03 -30.05 4.63
C GLU A 284 -3.45 -30.60 5.94
N THR A 285 -2.12 -30.77 5.98
CA THR A 285 -1.39 -31.24 7.17
C THR A 285 -0.39 -30.19 7.68
N PRO A 286 -0.40 -29.81 8.96
CA PRO A 286 -1.54 -29.50 9.79
C PRO A 286 -1.47 -28.03 10.28
N GLY A 287 -2.57 -27.49 10.79
CA GLY A 287 -2.52 -26.25 11.59
C GLY A 287 -2.08 -26.48 13.04
N PHE A 288 -1.63 -27.71 13.39
CA PHE A 288 -1.78 -28.23 14.74
C PHE A 288 -0.83 -29.41 15.07
N VAL A 289 -0.20 -29.35 16.24
CA VAL A 289 0.52 -30.47 16.87
C VAL A 289 0.31 -30.38 18.40
N LEU A 290 -0.32 -31.38 19.02
CA LEU A 290 -0.22 -31.56 20.48
C LEU A 290 0.93 -32.52 20.77
N LYS A 291 2.00 -32.00 21.36
CA LYS A 291 3.14 -32.79 21.81
C LYS A 291 2.80 -33.57 23.08
N SER A 292 3.02 -34.89 23.08
CA SER A 292 2.88 -35.66 24.32
C SER A 292 3.90 -35.19 25.38
N SER A 293 3.47 -35.10 26.64
CA SER A 293 4.20 -34.40 27.72
C SER A 293 5.68 -34.78 27.86
N GLU A 294 6.58 -33.79 27.93
CA GLU A 294 8.01 -34.00 28.19
C GLU A 294 8.26 -34.84 29.44
N GLY A 295 8.81 -36.05 29.28
CA GLY A 295 9.04 -36.94 30.41
C GLY A 295 9.65 -38.31 30.12
N ALA A 296 10.14 -38.58 28.90
CA ALA A 296 10.71 -39.88 28.55
C ALA A 296 12.06 -39.75 27.84
N ALA A 297 13.09 -40.35 28.43
CA ALA A 297 14.47 -40.17 28.00
C ALA A 297 14.79 -40.93 26.70
N ALA A 298 14.98 -40.18 25.59
CA ALA A 298 15.81 -40.53 24.43
C ALA A 298 15.65 -41.93 23.79
N ASN A 299 14.52 -42.62 24.00
CA ASN A 299 14.30 -44.02 23.58
C ASN A 299 12.84 -44.50 23.73
N SER A 300 11.86 -43.60 23.68
CA SER A 300 10.46 -43.97 23.54
C SER A 300 9.79 -43.08 22.51
N ASP A 301 9.13 -43.71 21.55
CA ASP A 301 8.34 -43.04 20.52
C ASP A 301 7.24 -42.21 21.21
N SER A 302 7.41 -40.88 21.24
CA SER A 302 6.41 -39.93 21.73
C SER A 302 5.39 -39.69 20.63
N SER A 303 4.10 -39.83 20.96
CA SER A 303 3.02 -39.73 20.00
C SER A 303 2.42 -38.34 19.96
N ASP A 304 2.76 -37.59 18.90
CA ASP A 304 2.15 -36.30 18.63
C ASP A 304 0.74 -36.50 18.04
N VAL A 305 -0.20 -35.63 18.40
CA VAL A 305 -1.56 -35.61 17.84
C VAL A 305 -1.69 -34.45 16.87
N VAL A 306 -2.23 -34.74 15.69
CA VAL A 306 -2.24 -33.85 14.53
C VAL A 306 -3.68 -33.66 14.05
N ILE A 307 -4.12 -32.41 13.89
CA ILE A 307 -5.43 -32.08 13.28
C ILE A 307 -5.20 -31.67 11.84
N CYS A 308 -5.96 -32.30 10.95
CA CYS A 308 -5.90 -32.08 9.52
C CYS A 308 -7.21 -31.51 9.02
N LEU A 309 -7.08 -30.46 8.23
CA LEU A 309 -8.19 -29.74 7.63
C LEU A 309 -8.36 -30.27 6.19
N GLN A 310 -9.55 -30.18 5.63
CA GLN A 310 -9.75 -30.34 4.19
C GLN A 310 -10.36 -29.07 3.66
N ARG A 311 -9.92 -28.64 2.49
CA ARG A 311 -10.50 -27.50 1.76
C ARG A 311 -10.93 -27.96 0.36
N PRO A 312 -11.78 -27.21 -0.37
CA PRO A 312 -12.18 -27.55 -1.73
C PRO A 312 -10.99 -27.53 -2.71
N LEU A 313 -11.22 -27.72 -4.00
CA LEU A 313 -10.26 -27.25 -5.04
C LEU A 313 -10.66 -25.84 -5.49
N ALA A 314 -9.74 -25.07 -6.06
CA ALA A 314 -10.00 -23.72 -6.56
C ALA A 314 -11.13 -23.67 -7.61
N ASN A 315 -11.26 -24.74 -8.40
CA ASN A 315 -12.31 -24.89 -9.42
C ASN A 315 -13.63 -25.49 -8.92
N ALA A 316 -13.78 -25.71 -7.61
CA ALA A 316 -14.97 -26.32 -7.04
C ALA A 316 -16.12 -25.30 -7.01
N THR A 317 -17.28 -25.65 -7.57
CA THR A 317 -18.42 -24.72 -7.75
C THR A 317 -19.70 -25.23 -7.11
N GLY A 318 -20.49 -24.31 -6.56
CA GLY A 318 -21.74 -24.58 -5.83
C GLY A 318 -21.58 -24.46 -4.32
N SER A 319 -22.61 -24.88 -3.58
CA SER A 319 -22.67 -24.75 -2.13
C SER A 319 -21.93 -25.90 -1.43
N PHE A 320 -21.10 -25.58 -0.43
CA PHE A 320 -20.32 -26.55 0.35
C PHE A 320 -20.86 -26.67 1.76
N SER A 321 -20.75 -27.87 2.34
CA SER A 321 -20.85 -28.03 3.80
C SER A 321 -19.51 -27.59 4.40
N VAL A 322 -19.52 -26.51 5.17
CA VAL A 322 -18.30 -25.89 5.74
C VAL A 322 -18.38 -25.86 7.26
N LEU A 323 -17.22 -25.81 7.91
CA LEU A 323 -17.09 -25.68 9.35
C LEU A 323 -17.57 -24.28 9.76
N THR A 324 -18.58 -24.17 10.62
CA THR A 324 -19.10 -22.89 11.10
C THR A 324 -18.80 -22.61 12.58
N ASP A 325 -18.50 -23.66 13.34
CA ASP A 325 -18.10 -23.57 14.75
C ASP A 325 -17.33 -24.85 15.15
N LEU A 326 -16.41 -24.72 16.09
CA LEU A 326 -15.54 -25.79 16.58
C LEU A 326 -15.27 -25.61 18.07
N SER A 327 -15.38 -26.68 18.85
CA SER A 327 -14.85 -26.70 20.22
C SER A 327 -13.96 -27.91 20.49
N VAL A 328 -12.93 -27.68 21.30
CA VAL A 328 -11.92 -28.65 21.74
C VAL A 328 -12.20 -29.00 23.19
N ASN A 329 -12.49 -30.28 23.44
CA ASN A 329 -12.91 -30.81 24.73
C ASN A 329 -12.09 -32.06 25.09
N LEU A 330 -12.09 -32.45 26.36
CA LEU A 330 -11.45 -33.71 26.77
C LEU A 330 -12.22 -34.92 26.20
N PRO A 331 -11.55 -36.06 25.89
CA PRO A 331 -12.22 -37.27 25.37
C PRO A 331 -13.38 -37.77 26.23
N THR A 332 -13.31 -37.53 27.54
CA THR A 332 -14.34 -37.90 28.54
C THR A 332 -15.54 -36.95 28.61
N GLU A 333 -15.44 -35.75 28.03
CA GLU A 333 -16.50 -34.74 28.08
C GLU A 333 -17.51 -34.97 26.94
N SER A 334 -18.72 -34.46 27.13
CA SER A 334 -19.76 -34.50 26.09
C SER A 334 -19.67 -33.22 25.27
N CYS A 335 -19.83 -33.30 23.96
CA CYS A 335 -19.98 -32.08 23.17
C CYS A 335 -21.19 -31.28 23.69
N PRO A 336 -21.14 -29.93 23.67
CA PRO A 336 -22.30 -29.10 24.00
C PRO A 336 -23.53 -29.53 23.19
N GLU A 337 -24.73 -29.45 23.77
CA GLU A 337 -25.95 -30.01 23.16
C GLU A 337 -26.17 -29.42 21.75
N ALA A 338 -25.88 -30.22 20.72
CA ALA A 338 -26.02 -29.84 19.33
C ALA A 338 -27.50 -29.69 18.95
N ASP A 339 -27.98 -28.45 18.95
CA ASP A 339 -29.35 -28.09 18.53
C ASP A 339 -29.58 -28.24 17.01
N SER A 340 -28.55 -28.64 16.23
CA SER A 340 -28.60 -28.86 14.79
C SER A 340 -28.32 -30.32 14.39
N THR A 341 -28.81 -30.74 13.22
CA THR A 341 -28.59 -32.09 12.68
C THR A 341 -27.21 -32.30 12.05
N ASN A 342 -26.34 -31.29 12.10
CA ASN A 342 -25.11 -31.21 11.31
C ASN A 342 -23.86 -31.05 12.20
N SER A 343 -23.81 -31.72 13.36
CA SER A 343 -22.63 -31.76 14.22
C SER A 343 -21.82 -33.06 14.03
N THR A 344 -20.49 -32.97 13.98
CA THR A 344 -19.58 -34.13 13.93
C THR A 344 -18.69 -34.16 15.16
N GLU A 345 -18.65 -35.31 15.86
CA GLU A 345 -17.69 -35.57 16.93
C GLU A 345 -16.47 -36.34 16.38
N ILE A 346 -15.25 -35.86 16.63
CA ILE A 346 -14.00 -36.52 16.23
C ILE A 346 -13.15 -36.71 17.49
N THR A 347 -12.89 -37.95 17.88
CA THR A 347 -12.25 -38.28 19.16
C THR A 347 -10.98 -39.11 18.95
N SER A 348 -9.90 -38.73 19.64
CA SER A 348 -8.72 -39.57 19.88
C SER A 348 -8.60 -39.90 21.38
N ASP A 349 -7.57 -40.66 21.76
CA ASP A 349 -7.29 -40.96 23.17
C ASP A 349 -6.84 -39.72 23.98
N GLN A 350 -6.53 -38.59 23.32
CA GLN A 350 -6.06 -37.35 23.96
C GLN A 350 -7.03 -36.17 23.83
N ILE A 351 -7.72 -36.00 22.69
CA ILE A 351 -8.56 -34.84 22.38
C ILE A 351 -9.90 -35.23 21.75
N LYS A 352 -10.96 -34.44 21.98
CA LYS A 352 -12.21 -34.48 21.23
C LYS A 352 -12.50 -33.14 20.57
N LEU A 353 -12.77 -33.18 19.27
CA LEU A 353 -13.31 -32.07 18.48
C LEU A 353 -14.82 -32.23 18.36
N CYS A 354 -15.53 -31.14 18.62
CA CYS A 354 -16.97 -31.01 18.41
C CYS A 354 -17.17 -29.94 17.34
N ALA A 355 -17.47 -30.36 16.12
CA ALA A 355 -17.50 -29.49 14.94
C ALA A 355 -18.94 -29.31 14.41
N SER A 356 -19.36 -28.07 14.21
CA SER A 356 -20.66 -27.70 13.64
C SER A 356 -20.49 -27.34 12.16
N TRP A 357 -21.42 -27.80 11.32
CA TRP A 357 -21.35 -27.65 9.87
C TRP A 357 -22.63 -27.03 9.30
N ASP A 358 -22.49 -26.07 8.40
CA ASP A 358 -23.63 -25.52 7.63
C ASP A 358 -23.30 -25.39 6.14
N ILE A 359 -24.34 -25.19 5.32
CA ILE A 359 -24.20 -25.02 3.88
C ILE A 359 -23.94 -23.55 3.58
N VAL A 360 -22.72 -23.24 3.15
CA VAL A 360 -22.36 -21.92 2.62
C VAL A 360 -22.39 -21.97 1.09
N ASP A 361 -23.15 -21.06 0.49
CA ASP A 361 -23.18 -20.90 -0.96
C ASP A 361 -22.08 -19.92 -1.38
N PHE A 362 -21.30 -20.33 -2.37
CA PHE A 362 -20.26 -19.52 -2.99
C PHE A 362 -20.77 -19.10 -4.36
N GLY A 363 -20.95 -17.79 -4.56
CA GLY A 363 -21.80 -17.22 -5.61
C GLY A 363 -21.54 -17.74 -7.03
N ASN A 364 -22.34 -18.69 -7.50
CA ASN A 364 -22.16 -19.28 -8.84
C ASN A 364 -22.89 -18.46 -9.93
N SER A 365 -22.29 -17.33 -10.33
CA SER A 365 -22.81 -16.50 -11.42
C SER A 365 -22.61 -17.19 -12.78
N SER A 366 -23.67 -17.88 -13.22
CA SER A 366 -23.67 -18.69 -14.45
C SER A 366 -23.65 -17.89 -15.77
N SER A 367 -22.61 -17.08 -15.99
CA SER A 367 -22.19 -16.62 -17.33
C SER A 367 -20.74 -16.13 -17.32
N ASN A 368 -19.86 -16.79 -18.07
CA ASN A 368 -18.43 -16.49 -18.25
C ASN A 368 -18.01 -15.01 -18.08
N SER A 369 -17.45 -14.65 -16.91
CA SER A 369 -16.19 -13.91 -16.72
C SER A 369 -15.95 -13.56 -15.24
N SER A 370 -14.68 -13.63 -14.80
CA SER A 370 -14.10 -13.00 -13.58
C SER A 370 -14.82 -13.19 -12.23
N VAL A 371 -14.30 -14.17 -11.47
CA VAL A 371 -14.16 -14.25 -10.01
C VAL A 371 -14.86 -13.17 -9.15
N SER A 372 -15.95 -13.55 -8.48
CA SER A 372 -15.99 -13.48 -7.02
C SER A 372 -16.63 -14.75 -6.47
N SER A 373 -15.88 -15.50 -5.67
CA SER A 373 -16.36 -16.67 -4.93
C SER A 373 -16.63 -16.27 -3.48
N GLU A 374 -17.43 -15.24 -3.30
CA GLU A 374 -17.81 -14.80 -1.96
C GLU A 374 -18.83 -15.75 -1.35
N ALA A 375 -18.63 -16.05 -0.08
CA ALA A 375 -19.55 -16.82 0.73
C ALA A 375 -20.72 -15.94 1.19
N THR A 376 -21.95 -16.46 1.17
CA THR A 376 -23.12 -15.70 1.63
C THR A 376 -23.33 -15.69 3.15
N SER A 377 -22.52 -16.43 3.91
CA SER A 377 -22.63 -16.57 5.38
C SER A 377 -21.29 -16.98 6.01
N SER A 378 -21.12 -16.72 7.31
CA SER A 378 -19.86 -16.91 8.02
C SER A 378 -19.45 -18.37 8.19
N PHE A 379 -18.14 -18.61 8.30
CA PHE A 379 -17.54 -19.93 8.49
C PHE A 379 -16.17 -19.82 9.18
N VAL A 380 -15.70 -20.90 9.80
CA VAL A 380 -14.34 -20.98 10.36
C VAL A 380 -13.34 -21.05 9.21
N ALA A 381 -12.55 -19.98 9.06
CA ALA A 381 -11.56 -19.85 8.01
C ALA A 381 -10.20 -20.42 8.42
N GLU A 382 -9.77 -20.24 9.67
CA GLU A 382 -8.45 -20.73 10.11
C GLU A 382 -8.48 -21.39 11.49
N LEU A 383 -7.47 -22.24 11.72
CA LEU A 383 -7.19 -22.92 12.99
C LEU A 383 -5.71 -22.76 13.34
N ALA A 384 -5.40 -22.30 14.55
CA ALA A 384 -4.05 -22.07 15.03
C ALA A 384 -3.84 -22.55 16.48
N LEU A 385 -2.57 -22.61 16.89
CA LEU A 385 -2.12 -22.89 18.24
C LEU A 385 -1.31 -21.73 18.81
N TYR A 386 -1.47 -21.47 20.10
CA TYR A 386 -0.59 -20.59 20.87
C TYR A 386 -0.06 -21.31 22.10
N GLU A 387 1.26 -21.45 22.19
CA GLU A 387 1.95 -22.08 23.33
C GLU A 387 2.57 -21.02 24.24
N THR A 388 2.39 -21.17 25.55
CA THR A 388 2.97 -20.27 26.57
C THR A 388 3.27 -21.04 27.85
N SER A 389 3.99 -20.45 28.81
CA SER A 389 4.18 -21.13 30.09
C SER A 389 2.86 -21.16 30.88
N GLN A 390 2.65 -22.21 31.69
CA GLN A 390 1.49 -22.31 32.59
C GLN A 390 1.35 -21.10 33.54
N ALA A 391 2.45 -20.39 33.84
CA ALA A 391 2.41 -19.20 34.69
C ALA A 391 1.85 -17.97 33.96
N GLU A 392 2.13 -17.83 32.66
CA GLU A 392 1.61 -16.76 31.79
C GLU A 392 0.18 -17.07 31.34
N GLY A 393 -0.10 -18.33 30.98
CA GLY A 393 -1.42 -18.81 30.57
C GLY A 393 -2.52 -18.67 31.64
N ALA A 394 -2.15 -18.64 32.93
CA ALA A 394 -3.10 -18.52 34.05
C ALA A 394 -3.83 -17.15 34.16
N GLY A 395 -3.38 -16.13 33.40
CA GLY A 395 -4.02 -14.82 33.31
C GLY A 395 -4.26 -14.36 31.86
N PHE A 396 -4.18 -15.29 30.90
CA PHE A 396 -4.16 -15.01 29.47
C PHE A 396 -5.56 -14.65 28.95
N SER A 397 -5.63 -13.58 28.16
CA SER A 397 -6.83 -13.10 27.50
C SER A 397 -6.50 -12.91 26.02
N ILE A 398 -7.07 -13.78 25.18
CA ILE A 398 -6.65 -13.93 23.78
C ILE A 398 -6.70 -12.62 23.00
N SER A 399 -7.82 -11.90 23.11
CA SER A 399 -8.09 -10.60 22.50
C SER A 399 -7.18 -9.46 22.98
N SER A 400 -6.28 -9.73 23.94
CA SER A 400 -5.28 -8.77 24.42
C SER A 400 -3.84 -9.27 24.33
N THR A 401 -3.61 -10.48 23.81
CA THR A 401 -2.28 -11.10 23.79
C THR A 401 -1.91 -11.72 22.45
N VAL A 402 -2.87 -12.14 21.63
CA VAL A 402 -2.59 -12.68 20.28
C VAL A 402 -3.34 -11.88 19.22
N PRO A 403 -2.61 -11.21 18.30
CA PRO A 403 -3.23 -10.62 17.12
C PRO A 403 -3.99 -11.66 16.27
N GLY A 404 -5.28 -11.43 15.99
CA GLY A 404 -6.04 -12.26 15.04
C GLY A 404 -7.56 -12.11 14.99
N ASP A 405 -8.19 -11.53 16.01
CA ASP A 405 -9.55 -11.91 16.39
C ASP A 405 -9.72 -13.44 16.47
N TRP A 406 -8.86 -14.05 17.31
CA TRP A 406 -8.85 -15.49 17.55
C TRP A 406 -9.81 -15.86 18.68
N ASP A 407 -10.74 -16.76 18.41
CA ASP A 407 -11.56 -17.44 19.41
C ASP A 407 -10.79 -18.61 20.03
N VAL A 408 -10.65 -18.64 21.36
CA VAL A 408 -10.08 -19.80 22.06
C VAL A 408 -11.15 -20.90 22.16
N VAL A 409 -11.00 -21.93 21.33
CA VAL A 409 -11.91 -23.08 21.25
C VAL A 409 -11.55 -24.22 22.20
N GLY A 410 -10.36 -24.17 22.82
CA GLY A 410 -9.97 -25.02 23.95
C GLY A 410 -8.53 -24.78 24.41
N ASN A 411 -8.09 -25.52 25.42
CA ASN A 411 -6.70 -25.49 25.89
C ASN A 411 -6.28 -26.81 26.54
N GLU A 412 -4.99 -27.11 26.49
CA GLU A 412 -4.37 -28.31 27.04
C GLU A 412 -3.09 -27.99 27.84
N PHE A 413 -2.65 -28.92 28.68
CA PHE A 413 -1.46 -28.76 29.53
C PHE A 413 -0.45 -29.89 29.34
N THR A 414 0.75 -29.53 28.89
CA THR A 414 1.86 -30.47 28.61
C THR A 414 3.09 -30.07 29.44
N GLY A 415 3.22 -30.68 30.62
CA GLY A 415 4.32 -30.39 31.54
C GLY A 415 4.22 -28.98 32.14
N THR A 416 5.06 -28.06 31.67
CA THR A 416 5.04 -26.63 32.05
C THR A 416 4.48 -25.71 30.96
N VAL A 417 4.14 -26.26 29.78
CA VAL A 417 3.52 -25.53 28.67
C VAL A 417 2.00 -25.63 28.77
N GLN A 418 1.33 -24.51 28.50
CA GLN A 418 -0.10 -24.43 28.25
C GLN A 418 -0.30 -24.10 26.77
N THR A 419 -1.06 -24.95 26.07
CA THR A 419 -1.35 -24.81 24.64
C THR A 419 -2.80 -24.38 24.48
N PHE A 420 -3.05 -23.24 23.87
CA PHE A 420 -4.39 -22.76 23.49
C PHE A 420 -4.68 -23.16 22.05
N VAL A 421 -5.86 -23.69 21.80
CA VAL A 421 -6.37 -23.96 20.44
C VAL A 421 -7.32 -22.85 20.05
N MET A 422 -7.13 -22.32 18.84
CA MET A 422 -7.72 -21.05 18.42
C MET A 422 -8.33 -21.17 17.03
N THR A 423 -9.52 -20.62 16.81
CA THR A 423 -10.12 -20.48 15.47
C THR A 423 -10.27 -19.03 15.07
N ARG A 424 -10.29 -18.77 13.77
CA ARG A 424 -10.65 -17.47 13.20
C ARG A 424 -11.78 -17.66 12.20
N SER A 425 -12.83 -16.87 12.32
CA SER A 425 -13.97 -16.90 11.42
C SER A 425 -13.78 -15.93 10.25
N TYR A 426 -14.22 -16.33 9.05
CA TYR A 426 -14.57 -15.39 7.99
C TYR A 426 -16.02 -14.99 8.20
N GLU A 427 -16.27 -13.68 8.25
CA GLU A 427 -17.62 -13.12 8.23
C GLU A 427 -17.82 -12.35 6.91
N PRO A 428 -18.75 -12.79 6.04
CA PRO A 428 -19.07 -12.04 4.83
C PRO A 428 -19.83 -10.78 5.19
N PHE A 429 -19.50 -9.72 4.46
CA PHE A 429 -20.11 -8.42 4.65
C PHE A 429 -21.58 -8.45 4.17
N VAL A 430 -22.51 -8.22 5.09
CA VAL A 430 -23.92 -8.06 4.73
C VAL A 430 -24.17 -6.61 4.34
N MET A 431 -24.21 -6.38 3.02
CA MET A 431 -24.55 -5.10 2.37
C MET A 431 -25.86 -4.54 2.93
N ASN A 432 -25.78 -3.69 3.95
CA ASN A 432 -26.94 -3.20 4.71
C ASN A 432 -27.60 -2.02 3.99
N THR A 433 -28.12 -2.29 2.78
CA THR A 433 -28.78 -1.37 1.84
C THR A 433 -30.11 -0.82 2.39
N SER A 434 -30.04 -0.08 3.49
CA SER A 434 -31.17 0.57 4.16
C SER A 434 -31.01 2.09 4.29
N SER A 435 -30.10 2.69 3.52
CA SER A 435 -30.06 4.12 3.19
C SER A 435 -30.59 4.36 1.77
N SER A 436 -31.91 4.24 1.58
CA SER A 436 -32.58 4.64 0.33
C SER A 436 -32.74 6.16 0.22
N ASP A 437 -31.69 6.91 0.54
CA ASP A 437 -31.59 8.34 0.30
C ASP A 437 -30.81 8.56 -0.99
N ASN A 438 -31.26 9.51 -1.82
CA ASN A 438 -30.58 9.83 -3.08
C ASN A 438 -29.26 10.56 -2.78
N GLU A 439 -28.19 9.83 -2.48
CA GLU A 439 -26.85 10.39 -2.61
C GLU A 439 -26.64 10.75 -4.09
N LEU A 440 -26.37 12.03 -4.35
CA LEU A 440 -25.92 12.42 -5.66
C LEU A 440 -24.56 11.77 -5.91
N SER A 441 -24.49 10.91 -6.92
CA SER A 441 -23.24 10.63 -7.61
C SER A 441 -22.68 11.97 -8.12
N SER A 442 -21.77 12.56 -7.34
CA SER A 442 -21.08 13.80 -7.66
C SER A 442 -19.93 13.50 -8.62
N SER A 443 -20.29 13.02 -9.81
CA SER A 443 -19.35 12.81 -10.90
C SER A 443 -18.79 14.13 -11.42
N VAL A 444 -17.54 14.12 -11.88
CA VAL A 444 -16.92 15.23 -12.62
C VAL A 444 -16.67 14.84 -14.07
N GLU A 445 -16.85 15.77 -15.00
CA GLU A 445 -16.62 15.51 -16.43
C GLU A 445 -15.14 15.61 -16.77
N SER A 446 -14.61 14.63 -17.52
CA SER A 446 -13.29 14.71 -18.15
C SER A 446 -13.27 15.64 -19.36
N ILE A 447 -12.10 16.09 -19.81
CA ILE A 447 -11.97 16.93 -21.00
C ILE A 447 -11.72 16.07 -22.24
N ALA A 448 -12.65 16.15 -23.21
CA ALA A 448 -12.47 15.57 -24.54
C ALA A 448 -11.75 16.54 -25.49
N SER A 449 -10.70 16.06 -26.16
CA SER A 449 -10.02 16.81 -27.22
C SER A 449 -10.92 17.01 -28.45
N ASN A 450 -10.88 18.21 -29.04
CA ASN A 450 -11.63 18.55 -30.27
C ASN A 450 -11.26 17.66 -31.49
N SER A 451 -10.19 16.87 -31.41
CA SER A 451 -9.75 15.87 -32.39
C SER A 451 -10.38 14.48 -32.22
N SER A 452 -11.37 14.32 -31.31
CA SER A 452 -12.34 13.21 -31.23
C SER A 452 -11.87 11.83 -30.74
N GLN A 453 -10.63 11.67 -30.23
CA GLN A 453 -10.13 10.35 -29.78
C GLN A 453 -9.22 10.37 -28.53
N THR A 454 -9.19 11.47 -27.76
CA THR A 454 -8.43 11.52 -26.49
C THR A 454 -9.24 12.22 -25.41
N LEU A 455 -9.34 11.61 -24.23
CA LEU A 455 -9.72 12.26 -22.97
C LEU A 455 -8.45 12.59 -22.18
N SER A 456 -8.48 13.70 -21.45
CA SER A 456 -7.55 13.99 -20.35
C SER A 456 -8.34 14.45 -19.12
N PHE A 457 -7.79 14.22 -17.94
CA PHE A 457 -8.27 14.75 -16.67
C PHE A 457 -7.08 15.05 -15.76
N LYS A 458 -6.92 16.33 -15.37
CA LYS A 458 -5.80 16.81 -14.56
C LYS A 458 -6.21 17.09 -13.12
N VAL A 459 -5.54 16.43 -12.19
CA VAL A 459 -5.67 16.66 -10.74
C VAL A 459 -4.44 17.37 -10.19
N LEU A 460 -4.64 18.46 -9.43
CA LEU A 460 -3.59 19.10 -8.64
C LEU A 460 -3.69 18.62 -7.19
N GLN A 461 -2.67 17.91 -6.71
CA GLN A 461 -2.53 17.48 -5.32
C GLN A 461 -1.82 18.57 -4.50
N ILE A 462 -2.45 18.97 -3.40
CA ILE A 462 -1.95 19.94 -2.43
C ILE A 462 -1.83 19.26 -1.07
N ALA A 463 -0.60 19.07 -0.58
CA ALA A 463 -0.31 18.41 0.69
C ALA A 463 0.28 19.40 1.70
N ASP A 464 -0.05 19.23 2.98
CA ASP A 464 0.69 19.80 4.12
C ASP A 464 0.76 21.33 4.08
N MET A 465 -0.40 22.00 4.14
CA MET A 465 -0.49 23.46 4.14
C MET A 465 -0.31 24.08 5.53
N HIS A 466 -0.87 23.46 6.58
CA HIS A 466 -0.90 23.92 7.97
C HIS A 466 -1.35 25.37 8.13
N LEU A 467 -2.39 25.79 7.39
CA LEU A 467 -2.89 27.16 7.49
C LEU A 467 -3.39 27.42 8.93
N THR A 468 -2.82 28.44 9.57
CA THR A 468 -3.19 28.87 10.93
C THR A 468 -4.32 29.89 10.92
N GLY A 469 -4.65 30.44 9.74
CA GLY A 469 -5.54 31.58 9.57
C GLY A 469 -4.88 32.92 9.88
N ASN A 470 -3.62 32.92 10.34
CA ASN A 470 -2.82 34.13 10.51
C ASN A 470 -1.89 34.29 9.30
N PRO A 471 -2.18 35.20 8.35
CA PRO A 471 -1.35 35.37 7.15
C PRO A 471 0.09 35.81 7.46
N ASP A 472 0.34 36.38 8.65
CA ASP A 472 1.64 36.81 9.13
C ASP A 472 2.35 35.75 10.01
N TYR A 473 1.84 34.50 10.07
CA TYR A 473 2.54 33.42 10.75
C TYR A 473 3.89 33.18 10.06
N ARG A 474 5.00 33.44 10.76
CA ARG A 474 6.36 33.35 10.20
C ARG A 474 6.75 31.91 9.93
N CYS A 475 7.48 31.68 8.84
CA CYS A 475 8.07 30.38 8.55
C CYS A 475 9.07 29.97 9.65
N SER A 476 8.99 28.71 10.10
CA SER A 476 10.02 28.10 10.95
C SER A 476 11.36 28.07 10.22
N ASP A 477 11.34 27.56 8.99
CA ASP A 477 12.47 27.47 8.07
C ASP A 477 12.11 28.16 6.76
N ALA A 478 12.78 29.28 6.47
CA ALA A 478 12.49 30.09 5.28
C ALA A 478 13.30 29.57 4.07
N PRO A 479 12.69 29.46 2.87
CA PRO A 479 13.44 29.14 1.64
C PRO A 479 14.59 30.11 1.41
N SER A 480 15.70 29.61 0.85
CA SER A 480 16.92 30.40 0.63
C SER A 480 16.73 31.58 -0.36
N ASN A 481 15.70 31.51 -1.19
CA ASN A 481 15.31 32.53 -2.16
C ASN A 481 13.78 32.60 -2.21
N ILE A 482 13.21 33.79 -2.44
CA ILE A 482 11.76 33.95 -2.63
C ILE A 482 11.56 34.96 -3.76
N ARG A 483 10.77 34.59 -4.78
CA ARG A 483 10.51 35.45 -5.94
C ARG A 483 9.81 36.74 -5.50
N ALA A 484 10.32 37.89 -5.96
CA ALA A 484 9.77 39.20 -5.62
C ALA A 484 8.29 39.38 -6.06
N SER A 485 7.86 38.72 -7.14
CA SER A 485 6.46 38.66 -7.56
C SER A 485 5.58 37.95 -6.53
N LEU A 486 6.08 36.86 -5.94
CA LEU A 486 5.36 36.06 -4.96
C LEU A 486 5.31 36.76 -3.59
N LEU A 487 6.38 37.45 -3.18
CA LEU A 487 6.38 38.34 -2.01
C LEU A 487 5.32 39.47 -2.15
N ALA A 488 5.23 40.08 -3.34
CA ALA A 488 4.23 41.10 -3.62
C ALA A 488 2.80 40.55 -3.55
N ALA A 489 2.54 39.38 -4.17
CA ALA A 489 1.26 38.69 -4.10
C ALA A 489 0.88 38.31 -2.65
N ALA A 490 1.82 37.74 -1.90
CA ALA A 490 1.63 37.40 -0.49
C ALA A 490 1.37 38.63 0.40
N SER A 491 1.94 39.79 0.11
CA SER A 491 1.62 41.04 0.83
C SER A 491 0.19 41.53 0.58
N ILE A 492 -0.32 41.38 -0.66
CA ILE A 492 -1.72 41.66 -1.02
C ILE A 492 -2.66 40.68 -0.30
N ILE A 493 -2.41 39.38 -0.45
CA ILE A 493 -3.19 38.31 0.18
C ILE A 493 -3.16 38.45 1.72
N ALA A 494 -2.04 38.83 2.32
CA ALA A 494 -1.97 39.09 3.75
C ALA A 494 -2.84 40.28 4.19
N GLN A 495 -2.95 41.35 3.39
CA GLN A 495 -3.88 42.43 3.71
C GLN A 495 -5.34 41.95 3.59
N GLU A 496 -5.69 41.25 2.52
CA GLU A 496 -7.04 40.71 2.32
C GLU A 496 -7.46 39.79 3.48
N LEU A 497 -6.60 38.84 3.87
CA LEU A 497 -6.86 37.92 4.97
C LEU A 497 -6.95 38.62 6.34
N ARG A 498 -6.20 39.72 6.57
CA ARG A 498 -6.37 40.55 7.78
C ARG A 498 -7.72 41.28 7.79
N GLU A 499 -8.20 41.73 6.64
CA GLU A 499 -9.51 42.38 6.52
C GLU A 499 -10.66 41.37 6.68
N GLU A 500 -10.55 40.19 6.05
CA GLU A 500 -11.52 39.08 6.19
C GLU A 500 -11.58 38.55 7.63
N SER A 501 -10.45 38.41 8.33
CA SER A 501 -10.38 38.04 9.76
C SER A 501 -10.72 39.17 10.74
N ASN A 502 -11.07 40.37 10.25
CA ASN A 502 -11.39 41.55 11.06
C ASN A 502 -10.25 41.98 12.01
N SER A 503 -9.00 41.75 11.60
CA SER A 503 -7.79 42.14 12.32
C SER A 503 -7.52 43.65 12.22
N THR A 504 -6.95 44.24 13.28
CA THR A 504 -6.82 45.70 13.42
C THR A 504 -5.50 46.29 12.92
N SER A 505 -4.61 45.46 12.36
CA SER A 505 -3.32 45.88 11.79
C SER A 505 -3.40 46.02 10.27
N SER A 506 -3.45 47.26 9.79
CA SER A 506 -3.40 47.59 8.36
C SER A 506 -2.09 48.31 8.01
N ALA A 507 -1.22 47.60 7.29
CA ALA A 507 -0.16 48.20 6.48
C ALA A 507 -0.60 48.17 5.00
N THR A 508 -0.08 49.08 4.16
CA THR A 508 -0.39 49.08 2.72
C THR A 508 0.27 47.88 2.03
N ALA A 509 -0.53 47.03 1.41
CA ALA A 509 -0.06 45.89 0.63
C ALA A 509 0.83 46.29 -0.56
N GLY A 510 1.76 45.40 -0.91
CA GLY A 510 2.51 45.49 -2.17
C GLY A 510 3.62 46.55 -2.20
N GLU A 511 3.89 47.22 -1.08
CA GLU A 511 4.94 48.23 -0.93
C GLU A 511 6.03 47.79 0.06
N ASP A 512 7.26 48.29 -0.13
CA ASP A 512 8.38 48.19 0.82
C ASP A 512 8.07 48.75 2.23
N ASN A 513 6.89 49.37 2.42
CA ASN A 513 6.39 49.90 3.68
C ASN A 513 5.67 48.84 4.55
N ASP A 514 5.24 47.70 3.99
CA ASP A 514 4.78 46.56 4.80
C ASP A 514 6.02 45.99 5.55
N PRO A 515 6.04 46.01 6.89
CA PRO A 515 7.20 45.57 7.67
C PRO A 515 7.54 44.08 7.47
N MET A 516 6.63 43.30 6.88
CA MET A 516 6.79 41.89 6.56
C MET A 516 6.86 41.63 5.05
N TYR A 517 7.02 42.66 4.21
CA TYR A 517 7.05 42.55 2.74
C TYR A 517 8.12 41.58 2.22
N ASN A 518 9.28 41.52 2.89
CA ASN A 518 10.42 40.67 2.53
C ASN A 518 10.61 39.50 3.52
N GLU A 519 9.60 39.16 4.34
CA GLU A 519 9.67 38.06 5.31
C GLU A 519 8.89 36.82 4.83
N CYS A 520 9.39 35.63 5.16
CA CYS A 520 8.66 34.38 4.92
C CYS A 520 7.51 34.23 5.91
N ARG A 521 6.28 34.09 5.40
CA ARG A 521 5.02 33.95 6.16
C ARG A 521 4.00 33.07 5.45
N GLU A 522 2.99 32.61 6.18
CA GLU A 522 1.85 31.78 5.70
C GLU A 522 1.19 32.32 4.42
N ALA A 523 1.08 33.63 4.25
CA ALA A 523 0.52 34.21 3.01
C ALA A 523 1.30 33.84 1.73
N LEU A 524 2.55 33.37 1.82
CA LEU A 524 3.28 32.80 0.68
C LEU A 524 2.73 31.44 0.24
N THR A 525 2.23 30.61 1.16
CA THR A 525 1.56 29.34 0.84
C THR A 525 0.31 29.62 0.01
N VAL A 526 -0.49 30.60 0.44
CA VAL A 526 -1.73 30.98 -0.26
C VAL A 526 -1.41 31.61 -1.62
N ALA A 527 -0.38 32.47 -1.71
CA ALA A 527 0.08 33.04 -2.97
C ALA A 527 0.62 31.97 -3.94
N PHE A 528 1.32 30.95 -3.42
CA PHE A 528 1.85 29.85 -4.22
C PHE A 528 0.73 28.93 -4.71
N LEU A 529 -0.25 28.61 -3.86
CA LEU A 529 -1.47 27.90 -4.24
C LEU A 529 -2.23 28.65 -5.35
N ASP A 530 -2.44 29.96 -5.19
CA ASP A 530 -3.09 30.80 -6.21
C ASP A 530 -2.32 30.77 -7.55
N GLU A 531 -0.98 30.83 -7.52
CA GLU A 531 -0.14 30.72 -8.73
C GLU A 531 -0.19 29.33 -9.39
N LEU A 532 -0.21 28.24 -8.60
CA LEU A 532 -0.34 26.88 -9.12
C LEU A 532 -1.69 26.64 -9.80
N LEU A 533 -2.78 27.12 -9.20
CA LEU A 533 -4.13 27.06 -9.78
C LEU A 533 -4.19 27.81 -11.13
N ASP A 534 -3.53 28.96 -11.22
CA ASP A 534 -3.51 29.78 -12.44
C ASP A 534 -2.60 29.22 -13.55
N ILE A 535 -1.47 28.57 -13.19
CA ILE A 535 -0.53 27.93 -14.12
C ILE A 535 -1.05 26.59 -14.63
N GLU A 536 -1.52 25.70 -13.75
CA GLU A 536 -1.94 24.35 -14.15
C GLU A 536 -3.33 24.30 -14.76
N GLN A 537 -4.24 25.18 -14.31
CA GLN A 537 -5.66 25.14 -14.67
C GLN A 537 -6.22 23.72 -14.53
N PRO A 538 -6.14 23.12 -13.32
CA PRO A 538 -6.53 21.74 -13.11
C PRO A 538 -8.05 21.56 -13.25
N ASP A 539 -8.45 20.38 -13.70
CA ASP A 539 -9.86 19.97 -13.77
C ASP A 539 -10.40 19.62 -12.37
N PHE A 540 -9.49 19.26 -11.45
CA PHE A 540 -9.80 18.91 -10.07
C PHE A 540 -8.65 19.25 -9.12
N VAL A 541 -8.96 19.59 -7.87
CA VAL A 541 -7.96 19.80 -6.81
C VAL A 541 -8.22 18.83 -5.66
N VAL A 542 -7.19 18.14 -5.19
CA VAL A 542 -7.25 17.32 -3.98
C VAL A 542 -6.33 17.91 -2.93
N PHE A 543 -6.90 18.23 -1.77
CA PHE A 543 -6.12 18.60 -0.59
C PHE A 543 -5.89 17.36 0.30
N THR A 544 -4.65 16.89 0.41
CA THR A 544 -4.31 15.59 1.02
C THR A 544 -3.93 15.68 2.50
N GLY A 545 -4.77 16.35 3.29
CA GLY A 545 -4.62 16.46 4.74
C GLY A 545 -3.63 17.52 5.21
N ASP A 546 -3.67 17.78 6.52
CA ASP A 546 -3.03 18.89 7.22
C ASP A 546 -3.23 20.21 6.48
N ASN A 547 -4.50 20.42 6.11
CA ASN A 547 -4.99 21.57 5.38
C ASN A 547 -4.93 22.82 6.28
N VAL A 548 -5.28 22.65 7.55
CA VAL A 548 -5.23 23.66 8.60
C VAL A 548 -4.52 23.14 9.84
N GLN A 549 -3.91 24.06 10.59
CA GLN A 549 -3.39 23.75 11.92
C GLN A 549 -3.43 25.01 12.78
N THR A 550 -4.55 25.24 13.48
CA THR A 550 -4.72 26.45 14.31
C THR A 550 -4.35 26.19 15.78
N ASN A 551 -4.49 27.21 16.63
CA ASN A 551 -4.62 26.97 18.07
C ASN A 551 -6.10 26.66 18.39
N LEU A 552 -6.41 26.35 19.65
CA LEU A 552 -7.78 26.13 20.18
C LEU A 552 -8.63 27.43 20.16
N ASP A 553 -9.00 27.85 18.94
CA ASP A 553 -9.87 28.97 18.61
C ASP A 553 -10.70 28.56 17.39
N THR A 554 -11.95 28.16 17.63
CA THR A 554 -12.85 27.63 16.61
C THR A 554 -13.21 28.66 15.53
N SER A 555 -13.11 29.96 15.82
CA SER A 555 -13.36 31.02 14.84
C SER A 555 -12.19 31.16 13.88
N MET A 556 -10.95 31.10 14.39
CA MET A 556 -9.76 31.02 13.55
C MET A 556 -9.65 29.70 12.79
N HIS A 557 -10.09 28.59 13.39
CA HIS A 557 -10.12 27.28 12.74
C HIS A 557 -11.03 27.26 11.50
N ALA A 558 -12.28 27.73 11.66
CA ALA A 558 -13.20 27.89 10.55
C ALA A 558 -12.72 28.91 9.51
N PHE A 559 -12.05 29.99 9.94
CA PHE A 559 -11.46 30.96 9.02
C PHE A 559 -10.33 30.33 8.19
N ALA A 560 -9.39 29.59 8.80
CA ALA A 560 -8.31 28.91 8.09
C ALA A 560 -8.85 27.94 7.01
N MET A 561 -9.89 27.16 7.36
CA MET A 561 -10.58 26.25 6.43
C MET A 561 -11.25 27.00 5.26
N SER A 562 -11.70 28.24 5.50
CA SER A 562 -12.24 29.10 4.44
C SER A 562 -11.17 29.62 3.45
N ILE A 563 -9.89 29.69 3.85
CA ILE A 563 -8.83 30.28 3.02
C ILE A 563 -8.64 29.49 1.72
N PHE A 564 -8.22 28.22 1.82
CA PHE A 564 -7.92 27.41 0.64
C PHE A 564 -9.19 27.07 -0.15
N SER A 565 -10.28 26.70 0.54
CA SER A 565 -11.54 26.35 -0.12
C SER A 565 -12.12 27.53 -0.93
N ALA A 566 -12.00 28.77 -0.45
CA ALA A 566 -12.40 29.94 -1.25
C ALA A 566 -11.52 30.19 -2.48
N ARG A 567 -10.28 29.66 -2.56
CA ARG A 567 -9.40 29.86 -3.74
C ARG A 567 -9.81 28.98 -4.93
N VAL A 568 -10.29 27.77 -4.65
CA VAL A 568 -10.86 26.85 -5.66
C VAL A 568 -12.31 27.19 -6.00
N GLU A 569 -13.16 27.46 -5.00
CA GLU A 569 -14.57 27.85 -5.19
C GLU A 569 -14.72 29.12 -6.03
N ARG A 570 -13.92 30.16 -5.79
CA ARG A 570 -13.98 31.42 -6.57
C ARG A 570 -13.48 31.27 -8.01
N ARG A 571 -12.69 30.23 -8.30
CA ARG A 571 -12.26 29.87 -9.67
C ARG A 571 -13.24 28.93 -10.36
N GLY A 572 -14.18 28.33 -9.63
CA GLY A 572 -15.10 27.32 -10.14
C GLY A 572 -14.42 25.98 -10.45
N ILE A 573 -13.35 25.65 -9.71
CA ILE A 573 -12.60 24.41 -9.88
C ILE A 573 -13.17 23.36 -8.91
N PRO A 574 -13.66 22.20 -9.40
CA PRO A 574 -14.04 21.06 -8.56
C PRO A 574 -12.91 20.62 -7.61
N TRP A 575 -13.26 20.25 -6.39
CA TRP A 575 -12.26 19.85 -5.39
C TRP A 575 -12.76 18.85 -4.37
N ALA A 576 -11.84 18.10 -3.77
CA ALA A 576 -12.06 17.22 -2.62
C ALA A 576 -10.92 17.37 -1.61
N ALA A 577 -11.09 16.78 -0.43
CA ALA A 577 -10.08 16.78 0.63
C ALA A 577 -10.19 15.53 1.51
N VAL A 578 -9.05 15.09 2.03
CA VAL A 578 -8.97 14.19 3.20
C VAL A 578 -8.45 14.97 4.40
N PHE A 579 -8.70 14.44 5.60
CA PHE A 579 -8.14 14.97 6.85
C PHE A 579 -6.74 14.44 7.08
N GLY A 580 -5.88 15.30 7.65
CA GLY A 580 -4.67 14.88 8.33
C GLY A 580 -4.81 14.91 9.86
N ASN A 581 -3.73 14.61 10.56
CA ASN A 581 -3.70 14.57 12.03
C ASN A 581 -3.99 15.94 12.65
N HIS A 582 -3.57 17.02 12.01
CA HIS A 582 -3.68 18.37 12.55
C HIS A 582 -5.01 19.09 12.29
N ASP A 583 -5.80 18.65 11.31
CA ASP A 583 -7.03 19.34 10.86
C ASP A 583 -8.15 19.43 11.93
N ALA A 584 -8.03 18.70 13.04
CA ALA A 584 -8.96 18.75 14.18
C ALA A 584 -8.38 19.42 15.44
N GLU A 585 -7.12 19.89 15.42
CA GLU A 585 -6.46 20.49 16.60
C GLU A 585 -7.05 21.86 17.00
N GLY A 586 -7.73 22.55 16.07
CA GLY A 586 -8.25 23.89 16.30
C GLY A 586 -9.46 24.00 17.23
N GLY A 587 -9.95 22.88 17.76
CA GLY A 587 -11.07 22.80 18.70
C GLY A 587 -12.45 22.67 18.05
N LEU A 588 -12.50 22.43 16.74
CA LEU A 588 -13.67 21.87 16.05
C LEU A 588 -13.41 20.38 15.81
N SER A 589 -14.46 19.57 15.90
CA SER A 589 -14.45 18.14 15.54
C SER A 589 -14.23 17.93 14.04
N ARG A 590 -13.82 16.71 13.63
CA ARG A 590 -13.67 16.39 12.20
C ARG A 590 -15.02 16.53 11.46
N GLU A 591 -16.11 16.18 12.12
CA GLU A 591 -17.49 16.35 11.64
C GLU A 591 -17.80 17.83 11.36
N GLU A 592 -17.56 18.73 12.33
CA GLU A 592 -17.75 20.17 12.14
C GLU A 592 -16.84 20.75 11.05
N MET A 593 -15.63 20.20 10.88
CA MET A 593 -14.71 20.60 9.81
C MET A 593 -15.17 20.08 8.44
N LEU A 594 -15.77 18.89 8.37
CA LEU A 594 -16.38 18.35 7.15
C LEU A 594 -17.60 19.17 6.74
N ASP A 595 -18.45 19.56 7.69
CA ASP A 595 -19.57 20.47 7.43
C ASP A 595 -19.06 21.79 6.82
N LEU A 596 -17.94 22.36 7.28
CA LEU A 596 -17.33 23.56 6.66
C LEU A 596 -16.77 23.33 5.25
N MET A 597 -16.42 22.09 4.88
CA MET A 597 -16.00 21.72 3.52
C MET A 597 -17.18 21.49 2.57
N VAL A 598 -18.41 21.34 3.07
CA VAL A 598 -19.62 21.05 2.28
C VAL A 598 -20.61 22.22 2.27
N GLU A 599 -20.86 22.85 3.41
CA GLU A 599 -21.88 23.89 3.56
C GLU A 599 -21.58 25.14 2.70
N GLY A 600 -22.49 25.42 1.76
CA GLY A 600 -22.41 26.59 0.89
C GLY A 600 -21.31 26.53 -0.18
N LYS A 601 -20.63 25.39 -0.34
CA LYS A 601 -19.64 25.13 -1.39
C LYS A 601 -20.35 24.59 -2.63
N GLN A 602 -20.05 25.13 -3.81
CA GLN A 602 -20.67 24.72 -5.07
C GLN A 602 -19.82 23.72 -5.87
N TYR A 603 -18.52 23.68 -5.60
CA TYR A 603 -17.54 22.87 -6.32
C TYR A 603 -16.85 21.84 -5.41
N SER A 604 -17.30 21.71 -4.16
CA SER A 604 -16.85 20.65 -3.25
C SER A 604 -17.51 19.31 -3.59
N HIS A 605 -16.67 18.27 -3.70
CA HIS A 605 -17.07 16.88 -3.83
C HIS A 605 -16.80 16.07 -2.55
N VAL A 606 -16.43 16.74 -1.44
CA VAL A 606 -16.30 16.12 -0.11
C VAL A 606 -17.66 15.56 0.32
N LYS A 607 -17.69 14.34 0.85
CA LYS A 607 -18.89 13.69 1.40
C LYS A 607 -18.59 13.16 2.79
N SER A 608 -19.61 13.00 3.63
CA SER A 608 -19.45 12.38 4.96
C SER A 608 -18.94 10.93 4.88
N GLY A 609 -19.34 10.20 3.84
CA GLY A 609 -19.20 8.74 3.79
C GLY A 609 -20.23 8.00 4.64
N PRO A 610 -20.21 6.66 4.63
CA PRO A 610 -21.02 5.87 5.54
C PRO A 610 -20.58 6.11 6.99
N ARG A 611 -21.54 6.03 7.91
CA ARG A 611 -21.28 6.16 9.35
C ARG A 611 -20.75 4.84 9.91
N ASP A 612 -20.14 4.94 11.09
CA ASP A 612 -19.73 3.79 11.91
C ASP A 612 -18.61 2.90 11.29
N ILE A 613 -18.03 3.28 10.14
CA ILE A 613 -16.87 2.59 9.55
C ILE A 613 -15.50 3.09 10.04
N GLY A 614 -15.45 4.11 10.90
CA GLY A 614 -14.22 4.75 11.37
C GLY A 614 -13.83 5.97 10.54
N GLY A 615 -13.50 7.08 11.22
CA GLY A 615 -13.17 8.35 10.60
C GLY A 615 -14.38 9.03 9.95
N VAL A 616 -14.16 10.15 9.27
CA VAL A 616 -15.17 10.86 8.48
C VAL A 616 -14.57 11.38 7.18
N GLY A 617 -15.32 11.33 6.08
CA GLY A 617 -14.76 11.65 4.77
C GLY A 617 -14.24 10.43 3.99
N ASN A 618 -14.88 9.27 4.18
CA ASN A 618 -14.62 8.07 3.38
C ASN A 618 -15.56 8.03 2.16
N TYR A 619 -15.08 8.29 0.94
CA TYR A 619 -15.94 8.40 -0.24
C TYR A 619 -15.21 8.18 -1.57
N GLU A 620 -15.99 8.07 -2.66
CA GLU A 620 -15.50 8.11 -4.03
C GLU A 620 -15.98 9.33 -4.82
N VAL A 621 -15.19 9.70 -5.83
CA VAL A 621 -15.53 10.66 -6.90
C VAL A 621 -15.23 10.00 -8.25
N ASN A 622 -16.28 9.86 -9.07
CA ASN A 622 -16.19 9.27 -10.39
C ASN A 622 -15.91 10.35 -11.45
N VAL A 623 -14.95 10.10 -12.34
CA VAL A 623 -14.72 10.92 -13.53
C VAL A 623 -15.45 10.28 -14.70
N VAL A 624 -16.30 11.04 -15.38
CA VAL A 624 -17.17 10.55 -16.45
C VAL A 624 -16.81 11.12 -17.82
N ALA A 625 -17.21 10.40 -18.86
CA ALA A 625 -17.08 10.80 -20.25
C ALA A 625 -18.00 12.00 -20.58
N PRO A 626 -17.49 13.15 -21.05
CA PRO A 626 -18.31 14.33 -21.38
C PRO A 626 -19.15 14.13 -22.65
N THR A 627 -18.79 13.16 -23.50
CA THR A 627 -19.43 12.84 -24.78
C THR A 627 -19.22 11.36 -25.10
N THR A 628 -20.09 10.75 -25.92
CA THR A 628 -19.89 9.39 -26.42
C THR A 628 -18.65 9.31 -27.32
N GLY A 629 -17.78 8.32 -27.09
CA GLY A 629 -16.52 8.13 -27.83
C GLY A 629 -15.91 6.74 -27.64
N PRO A 630 -14.61 6.55 -27.98
CA PRO A 630 -13.89 5.27 -27.80
C PRO A 630 -13.89 4.72 -26.36
N TRP A 631 -14.14 5.59 -25.38
CA TRP A 631 -14.17 5.34 -23.94
C TRP A 631 -15.56 4.97 -23.39
N GLY A 632 -16.60 4.91 -24.23
CA GLY A 632 -17.98 4.59 -23.82
C GLY A 632 -19.02 5.67 -24.16
N GLU A 633 -20.19 5.59 -23.55
CA GLU A 633 -21.27 6.56 -23.73
C GLU A 633 -21.01 7.84 -22.89
N GLN A 634 -21.69 8.94 -23.24
CA GLN A 634 -21.69 10.13 -22.39
C GLN A 634 -22.22 9.78 -21.00
N GLY A 635 -21.47 10.14 -19.95
CA GLY A 635 -21.80 9.83 -18.56
C GLY A 635 -21.26 8.48 -18.06
N SER A 636 -20.66 7.64 -18.90
CA SER A 636 -19.93 6.44 -18.43
C SER A 636 -18.71 6.86 -17.60
N THR A 637 -18.46 6.17 -16.47
CA THR A 637 -17.24 6.35 -15.66
C THR A 637 -16.02 5.88 -16.44
N VAL A 638 -14.95 6.67 -16.42
CA VAL A 638 -13.69 6.42 -17.16
C VAL A 638 -12.43 6.42 -16.28
N PHE A 639 -12.53 7.00 -15.07
CA PHE A 639 -11.49 7.00 -14.04
C PHE A 639 -12.15 7.22 -12.67
N ARG A 640 -11.59 6.65 -11.59
CA ARG A 640 -12.12 6.79 -10.22
C ARG A 640 -11.09 7.40 -9.25
N MET A 641 -11.58 8.10 -8.23
CA MET A 641 -10.78 8.60 -7.11
C MET A 641 -11.44 8.21 -5.79
N TYR A 642 -10.73 7.47 -4.94
CA TYR A 642 -11.16 7.12 -3.58
C TYR A 642 -10.48 8.02 -2.55
N PHE A 643 -11.17 8.31 -1.46
CA PHE A 643 -10.73 9.19 -0.38
C PHE A 643 -11.02 8.49 0.95
N LEU A 644 -10.00 8.33 1.81
CA LEU A 644 -10.12 7.71 3.13
C LEU A 644 -9.56 8.63 4.22
N ASP A 645 -10.22 8.65 5.38
CA ASP A 645 -9.72 9.32 6.58
C ASP A 645 -8.65 8.43 7.25
N SER A 646 -7.41 8.92 7.33
CA SER A 646 -6.33 8.22 8.03
C SER A 646 -6.26 8.56 9.53
N HIS A 647 -7.23 9.32 10.07
CA HIS A 647 -7.33 9.70 11.48
C HIS A 647 -6.20 10.64 11.94
N ALA A 648 -5.77 10.54 13.20
CA ALA A 648 -4.73 11.38 13.83
C ALA A 648 -3.77 10.53 14.66
N THR A 649 -3.63 10.82 15.95
CA THR A 649 -2.95 9.97 16.94
C THR A 649 -3.92 8.93 17.51
N ILE A 650 -3.40 7.82 18.03
CA ILE A 650 -4.19 6.71 18.55
C ILE A 650 -5.04 7.15 19.75
N ASP A 651 -6.35 6.88 19.71
CA ASP A 651 -7.21 7.02 20.88
C ASP A 651 -7.00 5.83 21.85
N THR A 652 -6.12 6.02 22.82
CA THR A 652 -5.83 5.04 23.87
C THR A 652 -7.03 4.77 24.80
N ALA A 653 -8.11 5.56 24.76
CA ALA A 653 -9.36 5.21 25.43
C ALA A 653 -10.13 4.11 24.67
N THR A 654 -10.03 4.08 23.33
CA THR A 654 -10.57 3.03 22.46
C THR A 654 -9.62 1.83 22.38
N TYR A 655 -8.30 2.05 22.34
CA TYR A 655 -7.27 1.02 22.22
C TYR A 655 -6.34 0.97 23.44
N PRO A 656 -6.83 0.58 24.65
CA PRO A 656 -6.09 0.68 25.91
C PRO A 656 -4.91 -0.30 26.08
N LEU A 657 -4.62 -1.11 25.05
CA LEU A 657 -3.45 -2.00 25.00
C LEU A 657 -2.25 -1.33 24.32
N ILE A 658 -2.49 -0.28 23.53
CA ILE A 658 -1.45 0.55 22.91
C ILE A 658 -1.06 1.60 23.94
N ASN A 659 0.21 1.59 24.35
CA ASN A 659 0.70 2.34 25.51
C ASN A 659 1.41 3.65 25.13
N ASP A 660 1.58 3.93 23.84
CA ASP A 660 2.07 5.20 23.33
C ASP A 660 0.89 5.98 22.71
N ASP A 661 0.58 7.14 23.28
CA ASP A 661 -0.46 8.05 22.78
C ASP A 661 0.08 9.08 21.77
N SER A 662 1.37 8.98 21.41
CA SER A 662 2.01 9.79 20.38
C SER A 662 2.11 9.11 19.01
N ASP A 663 1.83 7.81 18.93
CA ASP A 663 1.76 7.08 17.67
C ASP A 663 0.54 7.46 16.83
N TYR A 664 0.69 7.31 15.51
CA TYR A 664 -0.36 7.59 14.54
C TYR A 664 -1.37 6.45 14.41
N ASP A 665 -2.63 6.85 14.33
CA ASP A 665 -3.75 5.95 14.14
C ASP A 665 -3.85 5.49 12.67
N TRP A 666 -4.57 4.38 12.42
CA TRP A 666 -4.58 3.69 11.13
C TRP A 666 -5.95 3.68 10.46
N ILE A 667 -5.95 3.54 9.13
CA ILE A 667 -7.16 3.31 8.32
C ILE A 667 -7.77 1.95 8.72
N LYS A 668 -8.98 1.97 9.27
CA LYS A 668 -9.65 0.80 9.87
C LYS A 668 -10.09 -0.21 8.83
N GLU A 669 -10.18 -1.47 9.25
CA GLU A 669 -10.61 -2.59 8.40
C GLU A 669 -12.03 -2.41 7.85
N SER A 670 -12.90 -1.70 8.57
CA SER A 670 -14.23 -1.28 8.09
C SER A 670 -14.17 -0.23 6.96
N GLN A 671 -13.14 0.63 6.93
CA GLN A 671 -12.88 1.53 5.80
C GLN A 671 -12.32 0.75 4.59
N ILE A 672 -11.48 -0.26 4.84
CA ILE A 672 -10.95 -1.17 3.81
C ILE A 672 -12.09 -2.02 3.21
N ALA A 673 -13.01 -2.52 4.04
CA ALA A 673 -14.18 -3.28 3.61
C ALA A 673 -15.12 -2.42 2.74
N PHE A 674 -15.37 -1.16 3.14
CA PHE A 674 -16.12 -0.20 2.33
C PHE A 674 -15.45 0.06 0.97
N TYR A 675 -14.12 0.16 0.92
CA TYR A 675 -13.38 0.27 -0.35
C TYR A 675 -13.56 -0.99 -1.22
N ARG A 676 -13.47 -2.20 -0.66
CA ARG A 676 -13.74 -3.45 -1.40
C ARG A 676 -15.16 -3.46 -1.96
N GLU A 677 -16.17 -3.14 -1.15
CA GLU A 677 -17.58 -3.07 -1.55
C GLU A 677 -17.78 -2.14 -2.78
N LEU A 678 -17.15 -0.95 -2.77
CA LEU A 678 -17.15 -0.06 -3.92
C LEU A 678 -16.51 -0.74 -5.15
N ALA A 679 -15.26 -1.19 -5.03
CA ALA A 679 -14.51 -1.80 -6.13
C ALA A 679 -15.20 -3.06 -6.72
N GLU A 680 -15.84 -3.88 -5.91
CA GLU A 680 -16.63 -5.05 -6.32
C GLU A 680 -17.92 -4.64 -7.04
N SER A 681 -18.65 -3.66 -6.50
CA SER A 681 -19.88 -3.14 -7.14
C SER A 681 -19.59 -2.62 -8.55
N HIS A 682 -18.43 -2.00 -8.73
CA HIS A 682 -17.94 -1.48 -10.01
C HIS A 682 -17.66 -2.57 -11.05
N VAL A 683 -17.09 -3.71 -10.63
CA VAL A 683 -16.90 -4.88 -11.52
C VAL A 683 -18.26 -5.42 -11.99
N VAL A 684 -19.27 -5.44 -11.12
CA VAL A 684 -20.63 -5.88 -11.47
C VAL A 684 -21.32 -4.89 -12.44
N GLU A 685 -21.16 -3.58 -12.24
CA GLU A 685 -21.66 -2.57 -13.19
C GLU A 685 -21.03 -2.71 -14.58
N GLU A 686 -19.70 -2.88 -14.62
CA GLU A 686 -18.93 -3.04 -15.86
C GLU A 686 -19.32 -4.34 -16.59
N ALA A 687 -19.53 -5.44 -15.86
CA ALA A 687 -19.99 -6.73 -16.41
C ALA A 687 -21.46 -6.71 -16.90
N ALA A 688 -22.30 -5.83 -16.35
CA ALA A 688 -23.67 -5.59 -16.78
C ALA A 688 -23.80 -4.66 -18.00
N GLY A 689 -22.72 -3.96 -18.38
CA GLY A 689 -22.64 -3.11 -19.56
C GLY A 689 -22.73 -3.87 -20.91
N ASP A 690 -22.89 -3.13 -22.01
CA ASP A 690 -23.01 -3.75 -23.34
C ASP A 690 -21.68 -4.38 -23.79
N LYS A 691 -21.69 -5.69 -24.02
CA LYS A 691 -20.52 -6.53 -24.33
C LYS A 691 -19.87 -6.25 -25.70
N ASN A 692 -20.25 -5.17 -26.36
CA ASN A 692 -19.64 -4.66 -27.60
C ASN A 692 -18.52 -3.62 -27.35
N SER A 693 -18.31 -3.18 -26.10
CA SER A 693 -17.15 -2.40 -25.71
C SER A 693 -15.85 -3.21 -25.91
N SER A 694 -14.91 -2.70 -26.70
CA SER A 694 -13.60 -3.34 -26.94
C SER A 694 -12.55 -3.01 -25.86
N LEU A 695 -12.98 -2.46 -24.73
CA LEU A 695 -12.11 -2.02 -23.64
C LEU A 695 -11.74 -3.21 -22.75
N ASN A 696 -10.47 -3.57 -22.74
CA ASN A 696 -9.94 -4.61 -21.85
C ASN A 696 -9.59 -4.01 -20.47
N GLY A 697 -10.06 -4.65 -19.41
CA GLY A 697 -9.68 -4.34 -18.02
C GLY A 697 -10.51 -3.24 -17.35
N SER A 698 -10.64 -3.35 -16.03
CA SER A 698 -11.48 -2.48 -15.19
C SER A 698 -11.13 -1.00 -15.31
N VAL A 699 -12.08 -0.12 -14.97
CA VAL A 699 -11.82 1.33 -14.94
C VAL A 699 -10.77 1.63 -13.85
N PRO A 700 -9.60 2.22 -14.20
CA PRO A 700 -8.53 2.44 -13.24
C PRO A 700 -8.88 3.53 -12.23
N ALA A 701 -8.33 3.39 -11.04
CA ALA A 701 -8.56 4.27 -9.91
C ALA A 701 -7.26 4.78 -9.28
N VAL A 702 -7.39 5.82 -8.45
CA VAL A 702 -6.36 6.26 -7.50
C VAL A 702 -6.98 6.48 -6.11
N MET A 703 -6.16 6.46 -5.06
CA MET A 703 -6.64 6.66 -3.69
C MET A 703 -5.85 7.77 -2.97
N PHE A 704 -6.56 8.58 -2.19
CA PHE A 704 -6.01 9.65 -1.37
C PHE A 704 -6.29 9.39 0.12
N TYR A 705 -5.27 9.57 0.95
CA TYR A 705 -5.30 9.57 2.42
C TYR A 705 -4.08 10.35 2.93
N HIS A 706 -4.03 10.77 4.20
CA HIS A 706 -2.96 11.67 4.66
C HIS A 706 -1.73 10.94 5.22
N ILE A 707 -1.91 10.14 6.28
CA ILE A 707 -0.82 9.42 6.96
C ILE A 707 -0.42 8.22 6.08
N PRO A 708 0.87 8.04 5.75
CA PRO A 708 1.32 6.92 4.94
C PRO A 708 1.05 5.58 5.61
N ILE A 709 0.73 4.57 4.81
CA ILE A 709 0.68 3.16 5.28
C ILE A 709 2.11 2.58 5.38
N PRO A 710 2.36 1.56 6.21
CA PRO A 710 3.70 1.00 6.45
C PRO A 710 4.52 0.64 5.20
N GLU A 711 3.86 0.28 4.10
CA GLU A 711 4.50 -0.01 2.82
C GLU A 711 5.35 1.13 2.26
N TYR A 712 5.01 2.40 2.56
CA TYR A 712 5.82 3.55 2.15
C TYR A 712 7.22 3.51 2.79
N ALA A 713 7.36 2.99 4.01
CA ALA A 713 8.66 2.88 4.68
C ALA A 713 9.65 1.95 3.95
N MET A 714 9.17 1.11 3.02
CA MET A 714 9.95 0.14 2.25
C MET A 714 10.69 0.73 1.04
N ALA A 715 10.45 2.01 0.74
CA ALA A 715 11.12 2.73 -0.33
C ALA A 715 12.62 2.97 -0.05
N SER A 716 13.48 2.35 -0.85
CA SER A 716 14.94 2.48 -0.84
C SER A 716 15.43 3.43 -1.94
N PRO A 717 16.69 3.90 -1.90
CA PRO A 717 17.29 4.70 -2.97
C PRO A 717 17.23 4.07 -4.37
N LEU A 718 17.19 2.74 -4.49
CA LEU A 718 17.16 2.03 -5.78
C LEU A 718 15.75 1.75 -6.34
N ASN A 719 14.70 1.71 -5.51
CA ASN A 719 13.34 1.34 -5.96
C ASN A 719 12.34 2.52 -6.01
N ARG A 720 12.73 3.70 -5.55
CA ARG A 720 11.89 4.92 -5.57
C ARG A 720 12.34 5.90 -6.65
N ASN A 721 11.39 6.69 -7.16
CA ASN A 721 11.69 7.86 -7.97
C ASN A 721 11.36 9.13 -7.18
N GLY A 722 12.34 10.02 -7.04
CA GLY A 722 12.25 11.18 -6.16
C GLY A 722 12.94 10.99 -4.80
N ASP A 723 12.89 12.02 -3.99
CA ASP A 723 13.69 12.14 -2.76
C ASP A 723 12.89 11.80 -1.49
N LYS A 724 13.61 11.21 -0.52
CA LYS A 724 13.16 10.91 0.84
C LYS A 724 14.13 11.60 1.80
N TYR A 725 13.71 12.71 2.40
CA TYR A 725 14.57 13.49 3.31
C TYR A 725 14.27 13.25 4.79
N GLU A 726 13.20 12.51 5.11
CA GLU A 726 12.89 12.07 6.48
C GLU A 726 12.48 10.59 6.55
N ALA A 727 12.43 10.06 7.77
CA ALA A 727 11.83 8.75 8.01
C ALA A 727 10.34 8.80 7.62
N THR A 728 9.79 7.66 7.18
CA THR A 728 8.35 7.60 6.91
C THR A 728 7.61 7.51 8.24
N ALA A 729 6.81 8.50 8.59
CA ALA A 729 5.95 8.48 9.77
C ALA A 729 4.59 7.83 9.44
N SER A 730 4.63 6.54 9.13
CA SER A 730 3.40 5.75 8.99
C SER A 730 2.80 5.39 10.34
N ALA A 731 1.50 5.09 10.37
CA ALA A 731 0.92 4.34 11.50
C ALA A 731 1.70 3.02 11.70
N GLU A 732 1.94 2.60 12.94
CA GLU A 732 2.68 1.34 13.20
C GLU A 732 1.83 0.10 12.88
N VAL A 733 0.50 0.22 12.99
CA VAL A 733 -0.46 -0.82 12.64
C VAL A 733 -0.69 -0.83 11.13
N ASN A 734 -0.34 -1.94 10.47
CA ASN A 734 -0.81 -2.21 9.11
C ASN A 734 -2.12 -3.01 9.17
N SER A 735 -3.23 -2.35 8.82
CA SER A 735 -4.55 -2.98 8.69
C SER A 735 -4.74 -3.82 7.42
N GLY A 736 -3.76 -3.82 6.51
CA GLY A 736 -3.80 -4.57 5.27
C GLY A 736 -4.40 -3.81 4.08
N LEU A 737 -4.52 -2.48 4.14
CA LEU A 737 -5.06 -1.65 3.05
C LEU A 737 -4.34 -1.94 1.73
N PHE A 738 -3.01 -1.89 1.70
CA PHE A 738 -2.23 -2.18 0.49
C PHE A 738 -2.58 -3.55 -0.11
N SER A 739 -2.81 -4.54 0.75
CA SER A 739 -3.19 -5.89 0.34
C SER A 739 -4.60 -5.93 -0.28
N ALA A 740 -5.52 -5.07 0.13
CA ALA A 740 -6.80 -4.87 -0.54
C ALA A 740 -6.64 -4.12 -1.88
N LEU A 741 -5.69 -3.19 -2.00
CA LEU A 741 -5.42 -2.51 -3.28
C LEU A 741 -4.92 -3.49 -4.34
N VAL A 742 -3.98 -4.37 -3.98
CA VAL A 742 -3.46 -5.42 -4.88
C VAL A 742 -4.52 -6.46 -5.23
N GLU A 743 -5.39 -6.80 -4.28
CA GLU A 743 -6.48 -7.77 -4.44
C GLU A 743 -7.59 -7.26 -5.38
N MET A 744 -8.03 -6.01 -5.22
CA MET A 744 -9.04 -5.41 -6.10
C MET A 744 -8.47 -5.00 -7.45
N GLY A 745 -7.21 -4.57 -7.48
CA GLY A 745 -6.44 -4.30 -8.69
C GLY A 745 -6.90 -3.10 -9.53
N ASP A 746 -7.95 -2.38 -9.16
CA ASP A 746 -8.43 -1.17 -9.85
C ASP A 746 -7.57 0.06 -9.50
N VAL A 747 -7.18 0.22 -8.22
CA VAL A 747 -6.29 1.29 -7.75
C VAL A 747 -4.85 1.09 -8.25
N LYS A 748 -4.37 2.05 -9.05
CA LYS A 748 -3.02 2.02 -9.66
C LYS A 748 -2.00 2.89 -8.93
N ALA A 749 -2.46 3.87 -8.17
CA ALA A 749 -1.60 4.74 -7.36
C ALA A 749 -2.32 5.26 -6.11
N THR A 750 -1.56 5.46 -5.03
CA THR A 750 -2.01 6.17 -3.83
C THR A 750 -1.17 7.42 -3.56
N PHE A 751 -1.79 8.42 -2.94
CA PHE A 751 -1.22 9.76 -2.77
C PHE A 751 -1.40 10.28 -1.34
N VAL A 752 -0.28 10.65 -0.72
CA VAL A 752 -0.19 11.04 0.71
C VAL A 752 0.53 12.37 0.91
N GLY A 753 0.42 12.90 2.14
CA GLY A 753 1.18 14.04 2.66
C GLY A 753 2.00 13.59 3.88
N HIS A 754 1.81 14.29 5.00
CA HIS A 754 2.27 13.98 6.36
C HIS A 754 3.79 14.12 6.59
N ASP A 755 4.60 13.48 5.75
CA ASP A 755 6.05 13.67 5.72
C ASP A 755 6.37 14.81 4.72
N HIS A 756 6.45 16.05 5.21
CA HIS A 756 6.47 17.26 4.37
C HIS A 756 7.67 17.38 3.43
N ILE A 757 8.77 16.66 3.74
CA ILE A 757 9.99 16.65 2.94
C ILE A 757 10.24 15.30 2.26
N ASN A 758 9.25 14.40 2.23
CA ASN A 758 9.23 13.26 1.32
C ASN A 758 8.41 13.60 0.07
N GLU A 759 8.91 13.25 -1.11
CA GLU A 759 8.25 13.60 -2.39
C GLU A 759 8.27 12.47 -3.43
N TYR A 760 8.81 11.31 -3.07
CA TYR A 760 9.01 10.18 -3.95
C TYR A 760 7.71 9.43 -4.33
N CYS A 761 7.79 8.65 -5.41
CA CYS A 761 6.91 7.51 -5.69
C CYS A 761 7.69 6.20 -5.58
N TYR A 762 7.06 5.14 -5.06
CA TYR A 762 7.60 3.80 -4.95
C TYR A 762 6.60 2.76 -5.50
N LEU A 763 6.99 1.98 -6.51
CA LEU A 763 6.15 0.94 -7.08
C LEU A 763 6.29 -0.36 -6.29
N ARG A 764 5.20 -0.80 -5.64
CA ARG A 764 5.09 -2.12 -5.00
C ARG A 764 3.93 -2.89 -5.64
N GLN A 765 4.18 -4.13 -6.10
CA GLN A 765 3.14 -5.08 -6.58
C GLN A 765 2.05 -4.44 -7.49
N GLY A 766 2.45 -3.60 -8.45
CA GLY A 766 1.54 -2.96 -9.41
C GLY A 766 0.89 -1.65 -8.95
N VAL A 767 1.08 -1.24 -7.69
CA VAL A 767 0.53 0.00 -7.10
C VAL A 767 1.66 0.99 -6.81
N GLN A 768 1.53 2.22 -7.29
CA GLN A 768 2.46 3.31 -6.98
C GLN A 768 2.10 3.97 -5.64
N LEU A 769 3.07 4.11 -4.75
CA LEU A 769 2.93 4.77 -3.44
C LEU A 769 3.64 6.12 -3.48
N CYS A 770 2.90 7.23 -3.58
CA CYS A 770 3.44 8.56 -3.89
C CYS A 770 3.20 9.63 -2.81
N TYR A 771 4.22 10.42 -2.47
CA TYR A 771 4.08 11.64 -1.66
C TYR A 771 3.85 12.89 -2.50
N GLY A 772 3.15 13.89 -1.91
CA GLY A 772 2.91 15.20 -2.51
C GLY A 772 4.07 16.20 -2.40
N GLY A 773 4.92 16.11 -1.36
CA GLY A 773 6.10 16.95 -1.17
C GLY A 773 5.89 18.31 -0.49
N GLY A 774 4.80 18.50 0.26
CA GLY A 774 4.58 19.65 1.15
C GLY A 774 4.61 21.05 0.51
N ILE A 775 3.46 21.71 0.41
CA ILE A 775 3.37 23.10 -0.08
C ILE A 775 3.63 24.14 1.03
N GLY A 776 3.44 23.76 2.29
CA GLY A 776 3.29 24.68 3.42
C GLY A 776 4.50 25.57 3.74
N LEU A 777 4.22 26.85 3.96
CA LEU A 777 5.09 27.85 4.59
C LEU A 777 4.34 28.50 5.76
N GLY A 778 5.07 29.04 6.73
CA GLY A 778 4.50 29.45 8.01
C GLY A 778 4.65 28.35 9.05
N ARG A 779 3.54 27.73 9.48
CA ARG A 779 3.56 26.71 10.54
C ARG A 779 4.10 25.35 10.10
N ALA A 780 3.89 24.96 8.84
CA ALA A 780 4.41 23.70 8.29
C ALA A 780 5.95 23.63 8.40
N TYR A 781 6.47 22.53 8.97
CA TYR A 781 7.92 22.29 9.06
C TYR A 781 8.52 21.92 7.70
N GLY A 782 9.85 22.02 7.55
CA GLY A 782 10.59 21.64 6.35
C GLY A 782 12.08 21.98 6.47
N LEU A 783 12.84 21.88 5.37
CA LEU A 783 14.25 22.25 5.33
C LEU A 783 14.49 23.51 4.48
N THR A 784 15.53 24.29 4.83
CA THR A 784 15.92 25.51 4.10
C THR A 784 16.33 25.24 2.63
N ASP A 785 16.85 24.04 2.36
CA ASP A 785 17.28 23.53 1.05
C ASP A 785 16.29 22.56 0.41
N PHE A 786 15.15 22.28 1.06
CA PHE A 786 14.03 21.57 0.43
C PHE A 786 13.03 22.58 -0.14
N GLU A 787 12.98 22.67 -1.47
CA GLU A 787 12.04 23.54 -2.17
C GLU A 787 10.60 23.03 -2.00
N ARG A 788 9.67 23.88 -1.53
CA ARG A 788 8.25 23.50 -1.41
C ARG A 788 7.68 23.16 -2.78
N ARG A 789 6.76 22.19 -2.84
CA ARG A 789 6.22 21.72 -4.12
C ARG A 789 4.78 21.23 -4.00
N ALA A 790 4.14 21.10 -5.15
CA ALA A 790 2.87 20.41 -5.32
C ALA A 790 3.01 19.36 -6.44
N ARG A 791 2.22 18.29 -6.35
CA ARG A 791 2.18 17.22 -7.35
C ARG A 791 0.98 17.41 -8.27
N VAL A 792 1.17 17.14 -9.56
CA VAL A 792 0.13 17.15 -10.58
C VAL A 792 0.00 15.74 -11.14
N LEU A 793 -1.23 15.36 -11.48
CA LEU A 793 -1.60 14.08 -12.05
C LEU A 793 -2.34 14.36 -13.35
N GLU A 794 -2.01 13.63 -14.41
CA GLU A 794 -2.78 13.64 -15.65
C GLU A 794 -3.14 12.21 -16.02
N TRP A 795 -4.42 11.87 -15.89
CA TRP A 795 -4.98 10.66 -16.46
C TRP A 795 -5.37 10.95 -17.91
N THR A 796 -5.03 10.07 -18.84
CA THR A 796 -5.46 10.17 -20.24
C THR A 796 -6.00 8.85 -20.77
N PHE A 797 -7.01 8.93 -21.63
CA PHE A 797 -7.47 7.84 -22.49
C PHE A 797 -7.02 8.13 -23.92
N ASN A 798 -6.12 7.32 -24.48
CA ASN A 798 -5.45 7.63 -25.75
C ASN A 798 -6.16 7.06 -26.99
N THR A 799 -5.76 7.55 -28.17
CA THR A 799 -6.38 7.20 -29.47
C THR A 799 -6.28 5.71 -29.84
N ASN A 800 -5.28 5.02 -29.28
CA ASN A 800 -5.02 3.58 -29.36
C ASN A 800 -5.74 2.77 -28.26
N GLN A 801 -6.68 3.38 -27.54
CA GLN A 801 -7.44 2.78 -26.43
C GLN A 801 -6.62 2.44 -25.17
N THR A 802 -5.38 2.95 -25.02
CA THR A 802 -4.60 2.78 -23.78
C THR A 802 -4.81 3.93 -22.81
N ARG A 803 -5.13 3.60 -21.55
CA ARG A 803 -5.20 4.52 -20.42
C ARG A 803 -3.81 4.70 -19.82
N THR A 804 -3.45 5.92 -19.44
CA THR A 804 -2.18 6.21 -18.76
C THR A 804 -2.38 7.20 -17.63
N LEU A 805 -1.66 7.02 -16.52
CA LEU A 805 -1.53 8.03 -15.46
C LEU A 805 -0.09 8.56 -15.47
N GLN A 806 0.08 9.85 -15.75
CA GLN A 806 1.35 10.55 -15.61
C GLN A 806 1.29 11.49 -14.41
N SER A 807 2.46 11.81 -13.85
CA SER A 807 2.60 12.79 -12.78
C SER A 807 3.82 13.66 -13.00
N TRP A 808 3.78 14.88 -12.45
CA TRP A 808 4.93 15.76 -12.36
C TRP A 808 4.80 16.66 -11.12
N LYS A 809 5.84 17.42 -10.83
CA LYS A 809 5.90 18.32 -9.68
C LYS A 809 6.11 19.76 -10.13
N ARG A 810 5.57 20.71 -9.37
CA ARG A 810 5.78 22.16 -9.50
C ARG A 810 6.44 22.68 -8.23
N TYR A 811 7.62 23.25 -8.36
CA TYR A 811 8.40 23.71 -7.21
C TYR A 811 8.27 25.24 -7.01
N PHE A 812 8.54 25.72 -5.81
CA PHE A 812 8.28 27.09 -5.34
C PHE A 812 9.12 28.19 -5.99
N ASP A 813 10.40 27.94 -6.27
CA ASP A 813 11.33 28.92 -6.86
C ASP A 813 11.05 29.14 -8.35
N ASP A 814 10.61 28.13 -9.10
CA ASP A 814 10.08 28.28 -10.46
C ASP A 814 8.97 27.27 -10.81
N PRO A 815 7.69 27.57 -10.47
CA PRO A 815 6.57 26.71 -10.82
C PRO A 815 6.20 26.75 -12.31
N THR A 816 6.89 27.55 -13.14
CA THR A 816 6.69 27.50 -14.59
C THR A 816 7.38 26.28 -15.21
N GLN A 817 8.38 25.70 -14.55
CA GLN A 817 8.99 24.43 -14.97
C GLN A 817 8.16 23.23 -14.51
N ILE A 818 8.13 22.19 -15.35
CA ILE A 818 7.65 20.86 -15.02
C ILE A 818 8.87 20.08 -14.52
N GLN A 819 8.83 19.60 -13.28
CA GLN A 819 9.89 18.79 -12.66
C GLN A 819 9.44 17.33 -12.51
N SER A 820 10.39 16.40 -12.52
CA SER A 820 10.18 14.98 -12.16
C SER A 820 8.96 14.34 -12.85
N VAL A 821 8.96 14.31 -14.19
CA VAL A 821 7.89 13.65 -14.96
C VAL A 821 8.00 12.14 -14.78
N GLU A 822 6.90 11.55 -14.32
CA GLU A 822 6.78 10.16 -13.87
C GLU A 822 5.60 9.50 -14.61
N LEU A 823 5.81 8.34 -15.25
CA LEU A 823 4.72 7.49 -15.71
C LEU A 823 4.34 6.54 -14.57
N LEU A 824 3.18 6.76 -13.97
CA LEU A 824 2.72 5.98 -12.81
C LEU A 824 2.00 4.70 -13.25
N TYR A 825 1.20 4.78 -14.32
CA TYR A 825 0.43 3.66 -14.89
C TYR A 825 0.31 3.76 -16.41
N SER A 826 0.30 2.60 -17.07
CA SER A 826 -0.18 2.39 -18.45
C SER A 826 -0.85 1.02 -18.51
N ASP A 827 -1.92 0.91 -19.30
CA ASP A 827 -2.37 -0.39 -19.84
C ASP A 827 -1.27 -1.05 -20.71
#